data_AF-T1IYN2-F1
#
_entry.id   AF-T1IYN2-F1
#
_cell.length_a   1.000
_cell.length_b   1.000
_cell.length_c   1.000
_cell.angle_alpha   90.00
_cell.angle_beta   90.00
_cell.angle_gamma   90.00
#
_symmetry.space_group_name_H-M   'P 1'
#
loop_
_entity.id
_entity.type
_entity.pdbx_description
1 polymer ?
#
loop_
_entity_poly.entity_id
_entity_poly.type
_entity_poly.pdbx_seq_one_letter_code
_entity_poly.pdbx_strand_id
1 'polypeptide(L)'
;MVNPLPVLLVLSGGVLRRDRGFPVAFDWVHIRRSRSSHMGTSSRHYSSAFLRTSYWDPAESIVRLAIWIESRCGCVFYRVIKCEKIKANSEAGLEAINQIPHGLVLLDAVPSTACPLPTAHHPPYDLRRKSPSQDGSGPSSSGGSSSCPTPARKRSRKSCSTFGSGSNEVSGTAAQYLQYDLPDEVLMTIFSYLLEQDLCRVAQVCKRFHSISNDTELKNLYQSVFEYDLPLFHVGSCKFDFVQPEESDYENPWKESFKQLYRGLHVRPGYQEMYENNAERYKGRNIMYFETIESAFNYSEEVENPIIFIHTGIYQGEFLVIDTSVSLIGAGNVAENVILERVTESSTIMFVDGAREACLCYVTLKFSPDLTSSVPHHKHYCLEITENCSPTIDHCIIRSSSVVGAAVCISGRGAEPCIRHCDISDCENVGLYVTDYAQGIYEDNEISRNALAGIWVKNYANPIMRRNHIHHGRDVGIFTFDNGQGYFEENDIHNNRIAGFEVKAGANPTVVRCEIHHGQTGGIYVHENGRGQFIENKIHSNNFAGVWITSNSDPTIRRNDIYNGHQGGVYIFGEGRGLIEHNNIYGNALAGIQIRTNSDPIVRHNKIHHGQHGGIYVHEKGQGLIEENEVYANTLAGVWITTGSTPVLRRNRIHSGKQVGVYFYDNGHGRLEDNDIFNHLYSGVQIRTGSNPIIRKNKIWGGQNGGVLVYNGGLGILEQNEIFDNAMAGVWIKTDSNPTLRRNKIYDGRDGGICIFNGGKGVLEENDIFRNAQAGVLISTQSHPVLRRNRIFDGLAAGVEITNNATATLESNQIFNNKFGGLCLASGVQPTLKANKIFENHDAVAKAVSTGQCLYKISSYTSFPMHDFYRCRTCNTTDRNAICVNCIKTCHAGHDIEFIRHDRFFCDCGAGTLSNQCQLQGEPTQDTDTLYDSAAPMESHTLMVN
;
A
#
# COMPACT_ATOMS: atom_id res chain seq x y z
N MET A 1 39.57 7.26 -12.12
CA MET A 1 40.48 6.59 -11.15
C MET A 1 39.65 6.19 -9.95
N VAL A 2 39.72 4.90 -9.63
CA VAL A 2 38.93 4.17 -8.65
C VAL A 2 39.52 4.38 -7.25
N ASN A 3 38.67 4.60 -6.24
CA ASN A 3 38.84 3.96 -4.94
C ASN A 3 37.55 4.01 -4.09
N PRO A 4 37.04 2.84 -3.65
CA PRO A 4 35.96 2.67 -2.67
C PRO A 4 36.54 2.41 -1.26
N LEU A 5 35.79 2.67 -0.20
CA LEU A 5 36.15 2.35 1.20
C LEU A 5 34.86 2.17 2.04
N PRO A 6 34.86 1.38 3.13
CA PRO A 6 34.53 -0.04 3.07
C PRO A 6 33.45 -0.48 4.08
N VAL A 7 32.89 -1.67 3.83
CA VAL A 7 32.05 -2.45 4.74
C VAL A 7 32.93 -3.10 5.81
N LEU A 8 32.59 -2.90 7.09
CA LEU A 8 33.23 -3.56 8.22
C LEU A 8 32.33 -4.70 8.71
N LEU A 9 32.85 -5.93 8.67
CA LEU A 9 32.26 -7.15 9.22
C LEU A 9 33.29 -7.70 10.20
N VAL A 10 32.96 -7.74 11.50
CA VAL A 10 33.80 -8.37 12.54
C VAL A 10 32.98 -9.38 13.31
N LEU A 11 33.54 -10.59 13.35
CA LEU A 11 33.07 -11.80 14.00
C LEU A 11 33.17 -11.75 15.53
N SER A 12 32.27 -12.51 16.14
CA SER A 12 32.28 -13.17 17.46
C SER A 12 33.52 -13.07 18.36
N GLY A 13 33.28 -12.73 19.63
CA GLY A 13 34.14 -13.04 20.77
C GLY A 13 33.31 -13.08 22.06
N GLY A 14 33.16 -14.27 22.65
CA GLY A 14 32.33 -14.51 23.83
C GLY A 14 33.02 -14.20 25.16
N VAL A 15 32.22 -14.04 26.22
CA VAL A 15 32.63 -14.25 27.62
C VAL A 15 31.48 -14.88 28.40
N LEU A 16 31.79 -16.06 28.95
CA LEU A 16 31.05 -16.88 29.90
C LEU A 16 31.16 -16.35 31.34
N ARG A 17 30.06 -16.42 32.11
CA ARG A 17 30.02 -16.80 33.55
C ARG A 17 28.67 -17.48 33.81
N ARG A 18 28.60 -18.79 34.06
CA ARG A 18 28.91 -19.58 35.29
C ARG A 18 28.00 -19.29 36.48
N ASP A 19 27.07 -20.20 36.75
CA ASP A 19 26.98 -21.13 37.90
C ASP A 19 25.60 -21.86 37.75
N ARG A 20 25.27 -23.06 38.19
CA ARG A 20 25.91 -24.30 38.68
C ARG A 20 24.73 -25.28 38.90
N GLY A 21 24.89 -26.60 38.69
CA GLY A 21 23.98 -27.59 39.32
C GLY A 21 23.55 -28.80 38.49
N PHE A 22 24.40 -29.81 38.42
CA PHE A 22 24.03 -31.23 38.22
C PHE A 22 23.73 -31.84 39.62
N PRO A 23 23.03 -33.00 39.80
CA PRO A 23 23.29 -34.23 39.05
C PRO A 23 22.12 -35.21 38.74
N VAL A 24 22.49 -36.14 37.87
CA VAL A 24 22.03 -37.50 37.50
C VAL A 24 21.26 -38.29 38.60
N ALA A 25 20.18 -39.00 38.19
CA ALA A 25 20.08 -40.48 38.15
C ALA A 25 18.72 -41.12 38.60
N PHE A 26 18.43 -42.26 37.96
CA PHE A 26 17.62 -43.42 38.36
C PHE A 26 16.11 -43.53 38.00
N ASP A 27 15.87 -44.34 36.96
CA ASP A 27 15.23 -45.67 36.94
C ASP A 27 13.77 -45.94 37.38
N TRP A 28 13.10 -46.60 36.42
CA TRP A 28 12.30 -47.83 36.52
C TRP A 28 11.37 -48.01 37.74
N VAL A 29 10.07 -47.85 37.49
CA VAL A 29 9.02 -48.37 38.37
C VAL A 29 8.56 -49.73 37.87
N HIS A 30 8.84 -50.74 38.67
CA HIS A 30 8.19 -52.03 38.65
C HIS A 30 7.35 -52.15 39.93
N ILE A 31 6.39 -53.09 39.91
CA ILE A 31 5.96 -53.93 41.04
C ILE A 31 4.67 -53.54 41.81
N ARG A 32 3.65 -54.38 41.53
CA ARG A 32 2.79 -55.16 42.47
C ARG A 32 1.65 -54.41 43.16
N ARG A 33 0.55 -55.03 43.59
CA ARG A 33 0.03 -56.41 43.87
C ARG A 33 -1.48 -56.17 44.16
N SER A 34 -2.43 -57.08 44.28
CA SER A 34 -2.55 -58.54 44.29
C SER A 34 -4.05 -58.87 44.37
N ARG A 35 -4.40 -60.00 43.76
CA ARG A 35 -5.61 -60.82 43.91
C ARG A 35 -6.18 -60.97 45.33
N SER A 36 -7.48 -61.27 45.41
CA SER A 36 -8.10 -62.51 45.94
C SER A 36 -9.60 -62.22 46.23
N SER A 37 -10.58 -63.12 46.21
CA SER A 37 -10.66 -64.56 45.92
C SER A 37 -12.14 -65.00 45.82
N HIS A 38 -12.34 -66.10 45.09
CA HIS A 38 -13.25 -67.25 45.28
C HIS A 38 -14.65 -67.11 45.92
N MET A 39 -15.65 -67.72 45.28
CA MET A 39 -16.07 -69.11 45.56
C MET A 39 -17.04 -69.63 44.48
N GLY A 40 -16.86 -70.89 44.07
CA GLY A 40 -17.79 -71.62 43.20
C GLY A 40 -18.83 -72.41 43.98
N THR A 41 -19.86 -72.90 43.30
CA THR A 41 -20.35 -74.29 43.37
C THR A 41 -21.51 -74.51 42.38
N SER A 42 -21.63 -75.77 41.99
CA SER A 42 -22.46 -76.36 40.94
C SER A 42 -23.96 -76.48 41.27
N SER A 43 -24.82 -76.56 40.26
CA SER A 43 -25.67 -77.75 39.96
C SER A 43 -26.84 -77.43 39.02
N ARG A 44 -27.41 -78.53 38.49
CA ARG A 44 -28.27 -78.69 37.32
C ARG A 44 -29.74 -78.24 37.49
N HIS A 45 -30.39 -78.04 36.33
CA HIS A 45 -31.72 -78.57 35.91
C HIS A 45 -32.95 -77.63 35.72
N TYR A 46 -33.63 -77.91 34.60
CA TYR A 46 -35.00 -77.56 34.12
C TYR A 46 -35.32 -76.08 33.86
N SER A 47 -36.14 -75.65 32.90
CA SER A 47 -36.61 -76.10 31.56
C SER A 47 -37.55 -74.99 31.06
N SER A 48 -37.52 -74.72 29.75
CA SER A 48 -38.63 -74.22 28.89
C SER A 48 -39.60 -73.14 29.39
N ALA A 49 -39.60 -71.99 28.70
CA ALA A 49 -40.83 -71.42 28.16
C ALA A 49 -40.52 -70.51 26.96
N PHE A 50 -41.03 -70.93 25.81
CA PHE A 50 -41.05 -70.23 24.52
C PHE A 50 -41.89 -68.95 24.60
N LEU A 51 -41.41 -67.88 23.95
CA LEU A 51 -42.27 -66.94 23.22
C LEU A 51 -41.60 -66.67 21.86
N ARG A 52 -42.25 -67.18 20.81
CA ARG A 52 -41.86 -67.08 19.40
C ARG A 52 -42.06 -65.64 18.92
N THR A 53 -41.03 -65.04 18.35
CA THR A 53 -41.15 -64.06 17.26
C THR A 53 -40.13 -64.46 16.18
N SER A 54 -40.64 -64.56 14.96
CA SER A 54 -39.98 -65.03 13.74
C SER A 54 -38.54 -64.55 13.59
N TYR A 55 -37.59 -65.48 13.71
CA TYR A 55 -36.22 -65.30 13.22
C TYR A 55 -36.26 -65.15 11.70
N TRP A 56 -36.08 -63.92 11.22
CA TRP A 56 -35.66 -63.66 9.85
C TRP A 56 -34.15 -63.85 9.80
N ASP A 57 -33.68 -64.75 8.94
CA ASP A 57 -32.27 -65.07 8.79
C ASP A 57 -31.52 -63.84 8.23
N PRO A 58 -30.43 -63.36 8.89
CA PRO A 58 -29.57 -62.32 8.33
C PRO A 58 -29.14 -62.64 6.90
N ALA A 59 -28.91 -63.92 6.56
CA ALA A 59 -28.55 -64.34 5.22
C ALA A 59 -29.67 -64.09 4.19
N GLU A 60 -30.93 -64.30 4.56
CA GLU A 60 -32.08 -64.06 3.68
C GLU A 60 -32.31 -62.56 3.43
N SER A 61 -32.09 -61.73 4.45
CA SER A 61 -32.18 -60.26 4.33
C SER A 61 -31.09 -59.69 3.42
N ILE A 62 -29.88 -60.25 3.47
CA ILE A 62 -28.75 -59.90 2.58
C ILE A 62 -29.09 -60.22 1.13
N VAL A 63 -29.60 -61.42 0.86
CA VAL A 63 -29.98 -61.85 -0.50
C VAL A 63 -31.11 -60.98 -1.06
N ARG A 64 -32.15 -60.67 -0.26
CA ARG A 64 -33.26 -59.80 -0.68
C ARG A 64 -32.81 -58.36 -0.96
N LEU A 65 -31.87 -57.81 -0.17
CA LEU A 65 -31.27 -56.50 -0.44
C LEU A 65 -30.47 -56.50 -1.74
N ALA A 66 -29.68 -57.55 -1.99
CA ALA A 66 -28.92 -57.72 -3.22
C ALA A 66 -29.83 -57.81 -4.46
N ILE A 67 -30.94 -58.58 -4.40
CA ILE A 67 -31.94 -58.66 -5.49
C ILE A 67 -32.58 -57.29 -5.73
N TRP A 68 -32.97 -56.60 -4.65
CA TRP A 68 -33.64 -55.29 -4.76
C TRP A 68 -32.72 -54.24 -5.40
N ILE A 69 -31.46 -54.18 -4.97
CA ILE A 69 -30.45 -53.30 -5.56
C ILE A 69 -30.20 -53.67 -7.02
N GLU A 70 -30.06 -54.95 -7.34
CA GLU A 70 -29.86 -55.40 -8.71
C GLU A 70 -31.02 -54.96 -9.64
N SER A 71 -32.27 -55.13 -9.21
CA SER A 71 -33.44 -54.73 -10.00
C SER A 71 -33.49 -53.23 -10.33
N ARG A 72 -32.76 -52.40 -9.56
CA ARG A 72 -32.71 -50.95 -9.70
C ARG A 72 -31.38 -50.42 -10.25
N CYS A 73 -30.28 -51.17 -10.09
CA CYS A 73 -28.90 -50.77 -10.42
C CYS A 73 -28.24 -51.63 -11.52
N GLY A 74 -28.84 -52.76 -11.90
CA GLY A 74 -28.48 -53.56 -13.08
C GLY A 74 -27.20 -54.41 -13.02
N CYS A 75 -26.49 -54.54 -11.89
CA CYS A 75 -25.18 -55.23 -11.85
C CYS A 75 -24.72 -55.88 -10.51
N VAL A 76 -25.59 -56.09 -9.51
CA VAL A 76 -25.10 -56.33 -8.12
C VAL A 76 -25.10 -57.81 -7.66
N PHE A 77 -25.67 -58.75 -8.43
CA PHE A 77 -25.98 -60.08 -7.89
C PHE A 77 -24.80 -61.02 -7.62
N TYR A 78 -23.78 -61.00 -8.47
CA TYR A 78 -22.75 -62.04 -8.45
C TYR A 78 -21.67 -61.87 -7.37
N ARG A 79 -21.55 -60.68 -6.76
CA ARG A 79 -20.41 -60.36 -5.86
C ARG A 79 -20.73 -60.48 -4.38
N VAL A 80 -21.92 -60.06 -3.95
CA VAL A 80 -22.35 -60.16 -2.54
C VAL A 80 -22.38 -61.62 -2.04
N ILE A 81 -22.62 -62.58 -2.95
CA ILE A 81 -22.77 -64.01 -2.64
C ILE A 81 -21.42 -64.77 -2.55
N LYS A 82 -20.31 -64.22 -3.07
CA LYS A 82 -19.00 -64.91 -3.09
C LYS A 82 -18.19 -64.83 -1.78
N CYS A 83 -18.65 -64.11 -0.77
CA CYS A 83 -17.92 -63.98 0.49
C CYS A 83 -17.96 -65.31 1.29
N GLU A 84 -16.81 -65.97 1.46
CA GLU A 84 -16.72 -67.27 2.17
C GLU A 84 -17.24 -67.24 3.62
N LYS A 85 -17.30 -66.05 4.25
CA LYS A 85 -17.93 -65.88 5.58
C LYS A 85 -19.46 -66.00 5.56
N ILE A 86 -20.13 -65.76 4.42
CA ILE A 86 -21.58 -65.95 4.26
C ILE A 86 -21.90 -67.43 4.00
N LYS A 87 -20.98 -68.19 3.40
CA LYS A 87 -21.09 -69.65 3.25
C LYS A 87 -21.04 -70.39 4.59
N ALA A 88 -20.23 -69.93 5.54
CA ALA A 88 -20.06 -70.61 6.83
C ALA A 88 -21.33 -70.64 7.71
N ASN A 89 -22.31 -69.76 7.46
CA ASN A 89 -23.57 -69.70 8.22
C ASN A 89 -24.80 -70.24 7.47
N SER A 90 -24.66 -70.77 6.25
CA SER A 90 -25.82 -71.10 5.38
C SER A 90 -25.93 -72.57 4.93
N GLU A 91 -25.24 -73.51 5.57
CA GLU A 91 -25.38 -74.96 5.26
C GLU A 91 -26.79 -75.55 5.56
N ALA A 92 -27.75 -74.76 6.02
CA ALA A 92 -29.14 -75.21 6.23
C ALA A 92 -30.15 -74.74 5.16
N GLY A 93 -29.74 -74.01 4.12
CA GLY A 93 -30.65 -73.33 3.19
C GLY A 93 -30.60 -73.73 1.71
N LEU A 94 -29.98 -74.86 1.36
CA LEU A 94 -29.60 -75.17 -0.03
C LEU A 94 -30.60 -76.04 -0.84
N GLU A 95 -31.83 -76.27 -0.36
CA GLU A 95 -32.83 -77.08 -1.10
C GLU A 95 -33.89 -76.29 -1.89
N ALA A 96 -33.87 -74.95 -1.89
CA ALA A 96 -34.92 -74.14 -2.55
C ALA A 96 -34.56 -73.56 -3.93
N ILE A 97 -33.43 -73.94 -4.54
CA ILE A 97 -32.94 -73.36 -5.83
C ILE A 97 -33.12 -74.32 -7.03
N ASN A 98 -33.93 -75.39 -6.91
CA ASN A 98 -34.12 -76.37 -7.99
C ASN A 98 -35.44 -76.28 -8.78
N GLN A 99 -36.19 -75.17 -8.72
CA GLN A 99 -37.40 -75.01 -9.55
C GLN A 99 -37.58 -73.59 -10.11
N ILE A 100 -36.81 -73.24 -11.14
CA ILE A 100 -37.20 -72.21 -12.13
C ILE A 100 -36.80 -72.77 -13.53
N PRO A 101 -37.68 -72.74 -14.56
CA PRO A 101 -37.50 -73.55 -15.76
C PRO A 101 -36.48 -72.98 -16.76
N HIS A 102 -35.80 -73.92 -17.44
CA HIS A 102 -34.97 -73.71 -18.63
C HIS A 102 -35.74 -73.12 -19.82
N GLY A 103 -35.14 -72.17 -20.52
CA GLY A 103 -35.60 -71.73 -21.86
C GLY A 103 -34.64 -70.77 -22.57
N LEU A 104 -34.05 -71.27 -23.67
CA LEU A 104 -33.33 -70.60 -24.78
C LEU A 104 -31.82 -70.27 -24.68
N VAL A 105 -31.02 -71.32 -24.93
CA VAL A 105 -30.10 -71.54 -26.09
C VAL A 105 -29.18 -70.40 -26.59
N LEU A 106 -27.87 -70.71 -26.51
CA LEU A 106 -26.69 -70.12 -27.16
C LEU A 106 -26.73 -70.13 -28.70
N LEU A 107 -26.05 -69.18 -29.36
CA LEU A 107 -25.28 -69.41 -30.60
C LEU A 107 -24.23 -68.30 -30.85
N ASP A 108 -23.17 -68.71 -31.54
CA ASP A 108 -21.81 -68.18 -31.65
C ASP A 108 -21.56 -66.97 -32.61
N ALA A 109 -20.32 -66.49 -32.47
CA ALA A 109 -19.47 -65.53 -33.17
C ALA A 109 -19.46 -65.36 -34.74
N VAL A 110 -19.38 -64.07 -35.17
CA VAL A 110 -18.45 -63.39 -36.15
C VAL A 110 -18.65 -63.65 -37.68
N PRO A 111 -18.19 -62.80 -38.67
CA PRO A 111 -17.73 -61.38 -38.79
C PRO A 111 -18.44 -60.55 -39.92
N SER A 112 -18.15 -59.23 -40.06
CA SER A 112 -17.68 -58.62 -41.34
C SER A 112 -17.59 -57.07 -41.35
N THR A 113 -16.55 -56.63 -42.06
CA THR A 113 -16.08 -55.28 -42.41
C THR A 113 -16.83 -54.63 -43.60
N ALA A 114 -16.97 -53.29 -43.61
CA ALA A 114 -16.64 -52.38 -44.75
C ALA A 114 -17.16 -50.92 -44.55
N CYS A 115 -16.27 -49.93 -44.74
CA CYS A 115 -16.46 -48.46 -44.90
C CYS A 115 -17.14 -48.09 -46.26
N PRO A 116 -17.46 -46.81 -46.65
CA PRO A 116 -16.95 -45.49 -46.18
C PRO A 116 -17.92 -44.25 -46.14
N LEU A 117 -17.37 -43.16 -45.57
CA LEU A 117 -17.60 -41.68 -45.64
C LEU A 117 -18.51 -41.07 -46.75
N PRO A 118 -19.14 -39.88 -46.53
CA PRO A 118 -18.44 -38.60 -46.80
C PRO A 118 -18.66 -37.41 -45.83
N THR A 119 -17.69 -36.52 -45.96
CA THR A 119 -17.30 -35.21 -45.42
C THR A 119 -18.31 -34.03 -45.42
N ALA A 120 -18.14 -33.17 -44.39
CA ALA A 120 -18.04 -31.69 -44.36
C ALA A 120 -19.17 -30.77 -44.93
N HIS A 121 -19.74 -29.89 -44.07
CA HIS A 121 -19.50 -28.42 -44.04
C HIS A 121 -20.57 -27.62 -43.25
N HIS A 122 -20.07 -26.72 -42.39
CA HIS A 122 -20.56 -25.46 -41.79
C HIS A 122 -22.06 -25.11 -41.54
N PRO A 123 -22.34 -24.40 -40.41
CA PRO A 123 -23.65 -23.80 -40.10
C PRO A 123 -23.76 -22.36 -40.65
N PRO A 124 -24.99 -21.83 -40.83
CA PRO A 124 -25.27 -20.51 -40.25
C PRO A 124 -26.70 -20.29 -39.73
N TYR A 125 -26.78 -19.32 -38.81
CA TYR A 125 -27.90 -18.47 -38.41
C TYR A 125 -28.95 -18.16 -39.52
N ASP A 126 -30.26 -18.14 -39.21
CA ASP A 126 -31.00 -16.90 -38.84
C ASP A 126 -32.55 -17.01 -38.81
N LEU A 127 -33.11 -16.47 -37.71
CA LEU A 127 -34.29 -15.59 -37.56
C LEU A 127 -35.68 -15.89 -38.18
N ARG A 128 -36.70 -15.82 -37.30
CA ARG A 128 -37.81 -14.86 -37.53
C ARG A 128 -38.45 -14.31 -36.23
N ARG A 129 -38.29 -13.00 -36.04
CA ARG A 129 -39.03 -12.12 -35.13
C ARG A 129 -40.45 -11.83 -35.66
N LYS A 130 -41.36 -11.40 -34.77
CA LYS A 130 -42.00 -10.07 -34.84
C LYS A 130 -42.62 -9.66 -33.49
N SER A 131 -42.26 -8.45 -33.06
CA SER A 131 -42.76 -7.64 -31.94
C SER A 131 -44.03 -6.84 -32.29
N PRO A 132 -44.64 -6.12 -31.34
CA PRO A 132 -44.50 -4.63 -31.26
C PRO A 132 -44.55 -4.12 -29.80
N SER A 133 -44.40 -2.84 -29.43
CA SER A 133 -43.65 -1.65 -29.84
C SER A 133 -43.71 -0.68 -28.64
N GLN A 134 -42.75 0.23 -28.54
CA GLN A 134 -42.47 1.15 -27.42
C GLN A 134 -43.50 2.28 -27.22
N ASP A 135 -43.53 2.81 -25.99
CA ASP A 135 -43.36 4.24 -25.60
C ASP A 135 -43.25 4.24 -24.05
N GLY A 136 -42.41 4.98 -23.31
CA GLY A 136 -41.44 6.03 -23.63
C GLY A 136 -41.61 7.26 -22.72
N SER A 137 -41.15 7.25 -21.45
CA SER A 137 -40.75 8.46 -20.68
C SER A 137 -40.34 8.13 -19.22
N GLY A 138 -39.13 8.53 -18.79
CA GLY A 138 -38.77 8.62 -17.37
C GLY A 138 -39.25 9.96 -16.76
N PRO A 139 -38.64 10.48 -15.67
CA PRO A 139 -37.98 9.84 -14.53
C PRO A 139 -38.56 10.36 -13.19
N SER A 140 -38.19 9.76 -12.05
CA SER A 140 -37.92 10.42 -10.75
C SER A 140 -38.24 9.52 -9.55
N SER A 141 -37.23 9.35 -8.72
CA SER A 141 -37.34 8.88 -7.34
C SER A 141 -37.70 10.04 -6.43
N SER A 142 -38.57 9.78 -5.45
CA SER A 142 -38.65 10.58 -4.23
C SER A 142 -38.91 9.66 -3.03
N GLY A 143 -38.02 9.78 -2.04
CA GLY A 143 -38.37 9.82 -0.61
C GLY A 143 -38.61 8.52 0.15
N GLY A 144 -37.77 8.30 1.17
CA GLY A 144 -38.18 7.66 2.44
C GLY A 144 -37.67 6.23 2.62
N SER A 145 -36.47 5.99 3.14
CA SER A 145 -36.05 6.07 4.55
C SER A 145 -35.99 4.69 5.23
N SER A 146 -34.82 4.45 5.81
CA SER A 146 -34.55 3.79 7.10
C SER A 146 -34.21 2.29 7.17
N SER A 147 -33.09 2.09 7.89
CA SER A 147 -32.68 0.97 8.75
C SER A 147 -32.17 -0.35 8.12
N CYS A 148 -30.84 -0.54 8.24
CA CYS A 148 -30.25 -1.84 8.54
C CYS A 148 -30.77 -2.34 9.91
N PRO A 149 -30.98 -3.65 10.10
CA PRO A 149 -29.88 -4.53 10.52
C PRO A 149 -29.94 -5.96 9.93
N THR A 150 -28.78 -6.64 9.86
CA THR A 150 -28.67 -8.10 9.81
C THR A 150 -29.13 -8.70 11.17
N PRO A 151 -29.28 -10.04 11.39
CA PRO A 151 -29.08 -11.22 10.53
C PRO A 151 -30.27 -12.24 10.59
N ALA A 152 -30.24 -13.35 9.82
CA ALA A 152 -30.60 -14.71 10.27
C ALA A 152 -30.88 -15.71 9.13
N ARG A 153 -30.09 -16.80 9.13
CA ARG A 153 -30.33 -18.10 8.48
C ARG A 153 -31.76 -18.60 8.75
N LYS A 154 -32.52 -18.91 7.69
CA LYS A 154 -33.76 -19.70 7.77
C LYS A 154 -33.42 -21.18 7.96
N ARG A 155 -33.73 -21.70 9.15
CA ARG A 155 -33.86 -23.12 9.47
C ARG A 155 -35.18 -23.63 8.89
N SER A 156 -35.19 -24.70 8.09
CA SER A 156 -36.44 -25.38 7.71
C SER A 156 -36.89 -26.35 8.81
N ARG A 157 -38.22 -26.41 8.98
CA ARG A 157 -38.94 -26.98 10.12
C ARG A 157 -39.05 -28.51 10.05
N LYS A 158 -38.85 -29.17 11.19
CA LYS A 158 -39.43 -30.47 11.52
C LYS A 158 -40.97 -30.35 11.53
N SER A 159 -41.67 -31.17 10.76
CA SER A 159 -43.10 -31.43 10.94
C SER A 159 -43.30 -32.80 11.57
N CYS A 160 -43.82 -32.80 12.80
CA CYS A 160 -44.41 -33.94 13.46
C CYS A 160 -45.79 -34.18 12.84
N SER A 161 -46.09 -35.40 12.36
CA SER A 161 -47.44 -35.81 12.01
C SER A 161 -47.84 -37.03 12.83
N THR A 162 -48.93 -36.84 13.55
CA THR A 162 -49.60 -37.71 14.50
C THR A 162 -50.08 -39.03 13.87
N PHE A 163 -49.85 -40.14 14.56
CA PHE A 163 -50.42 -41.45 14.25
C PHE A 163 -51.92 -41.47 14.57
N GLY A 164 -52.75 -41.76 13.56
CA GLY A 164 -54.12 -42.24 13.71
C GLY A 164 -54.14 -43.75 13.56
N SER A 165 -54.71 -44.44 14.55
CA SER A 165 -54.93 -45.88 14.57
C SER A 165 -55.83 -46.33 13.43
N GLY A 166 -55.31 -47.21 12.57
CA GLY A 166 -56.07 -47.90 11.54
C GLY A 166 -55.35 -49.19 11.17
N SER A 167 -55.84 -50.29 11.74
CA SER A 167 -55.47 -51.66 11.39
C SER A 167 -55.68 -51.92 9.90
N ASN A 168 -54.59 -52.12 9.16
CA ASN A 168 -54.57 -52.94 7.96
C ASN A 168 -53.16 -53.51 7.81
N GLU A 169 -53.04 -54.81 8.05
CA GLU A 169 -51.94 -55.64 7.61
C GLU A 169 -51.80 -55.50 6.09
N VAL A 170 -50.88 -54.66 5.65
CA VAL A 170 -50.27 -54.79 4.34
C VAL A 170 -48.80 -55.07 4.65
N SER A 171 -48.37 -56.29 4.33
CA SER A 171 -46.97 -56.67 4.40
C SER A 171 -46.13 -55.58 3.76
N GLY A 172 -45.31 -54.88 4.55
CA GLY A 172 -44.31 -53.97 4.01
C GLY A 172 -43.54 -54.75 2.95
N THR A 173 -43.61 -54.28 1.70
CA THR A 173 -42.82 -54.90 0.62
C THR A 173 -41.38 -55.01 1.09
N ALA A 174 -40.62 -56.03 0.67
CA ALA A 174 -39.22 -56.17 1.08
C ALA A 174 -38.44 -54.85 0.88
N ALA A 175 -38.79 -54.06 -0.15
CA ALA A 175 -38.25 -52.73 -0.40
C ALA A 175 -38.43 -51.72 0.75
N GLN A 176 -39.56 -51.75 1.46
CA GLN A 176 -39.87 -50.81 2.54
C GLN A 176 -39.07 -51.14 3.80
N TYR A 177 -39.01 -52.43 4.18
CA TYR A 177 -38.17 -52.91 5.28
C TYR A 177 -36.68 -52.61 5.02
N LEU A 178 -36.22 -52.85 3.78
CA LEU A 178 -34.84 -52.59 3.37
C LEU A 178 -34.48 -51.09 3.33
N GLN A 179 -35.43 -50.21 3.01
CA GLN A 179 -35.20 -48.76 2.99
C GLN A 179 -35.32 -48.09 4.34
N TYR A 180 -36.13 -48.63 5.27
CA TYR A 180 -36.53 -47.89 6.48
C TYR A 180 -36.38 -48.65 7.79
N ASP A 181 -36.34 -49.99 7.77
CA ASP A 181 -36.41 -50.81 8.99
C ASP A 181 -35.14 -51.64 9.27
N LEU A 182 -34.28 -51.88 8.26
CA LEU A 182 -33.01 -52.59 8.44
C LEU A 182 -32.04 -51.79 9.34
N PRO A 183 -31.35 -52.37 10.34
CA PRO A 183 -30.36 -51.64 11.14
C PRO A 183 -29.21 -51.09 10.28
N ASP A 184 -28.71 -49.90 10.61
CA ASP A 184 -27.64 -49.25 9.85
C ASP A 184 -26.38 -50.14 9.86
N GLU A 185 -26.05 -50.82 10.96
CA GLU A 185 -24.88 -51.70 11.04
C GLU A 185 -24.92 -52.84 10.02
N VAL A 186 -26.10 -53.41 9.76
CA VAL A 186 -26.30 -54.48 8.77
C VAL A 186 -26.19 -53.91 7.36
N LEU A 187 -26.82 -52.75 7.13
CA LEU A 187 -26.79 -52.05 5.85
C LEU A 187 -25.34 -51.66 5.48
N MET A 188 -24.58 -51.13 6.43
CA MET A 188 -23.17 -50.75 6.29
C MET A 188 -22.29 -51.98 6.08
N THR A 189 -22.53 -53.07 6.82
CA THR A 189 -21.81 -54.34 6.61
C THR A 189 -22.02 -54.85 5.18
N ILE A 190 -23.25 -54.85 4.65
CA ILE A 190 -23.52 -55.30 3.28
C ILE A 190 -22.84 -54.39 2.26
N PHE A 191 -22.90 -53.08 2.47
CA PHE A 191 -22.32 -52.11 1.56
C PHE A 191 -20.80 -52.03 1.60
N SER A 192 -20.16 -52.43 2.71
CA SER A 192 -18.70 -52.57 2.77
C SER A 192 -18.13 -53.58 1.76
N TYR A 193 -18.97 -54.45 1.19
CA TYR A 193 -18.60 -55.40 0.12
C TYR A 193 -18.86 -54.89 -1.30
N LEU A 194 -19.49 -53.72 -1.45
CA LEU A 194 -19.73 -53.10 -2.76
C LEU A 194 -18.52 -52.28 -3.20
N LEU A 195 -18.39 -52.12 -4.52
CA LEU A 195 -17.32 -51.35 -5.12
C LEU A 195 -17.74 -49.90 -5.32
N GLU A 196 -16.79 -49.01 -5.63
CA GLU A 196 -17.05 -47.58 -5.82
C GLU A 196 -18.24 -47.23 -6.73
N GLN A 197 -18.29 -47.80 -7.94
CA GLN A 197 -19.40 -47.52 -8.86
C GLN A 197 -20.74 -48.07 -8.32
N ASP A 198 -20.70 -49.22 -7.64
CA ASP A 198 -21.89 -49.84 -7.06
C ASP A 198 -22.41 -49.02 -5.88
N LEU A 199 -21.53 -48.53 -5.02
CA LEU A 199 -21.85 -47.62 -3.91
C LEU A 199 -22.45 -46.30 -4.43
N CYS A 200 -21.87 -45.73 -5.49
CA CYS A 200 -22.42 -44.52 -6.13
C CYS A 200 -23.83 -44.75 -6.71
N ARG A 201 -24.06 -45.91 -7.37
CA ARG A 201 -25.37 -46.29 -7.91
C ARG A 201 -26.39 -46.58 -6.80
N VAL A 202 -25.99 -47.30 -5.75
CA VAL A 202 -26.86 -47.56 -4.58
C VAL A 202 -27.26 -46.25 -3.91
N ALA A 203 -26.34 -45.30 -3.80
CA ALA A 203 -26.63 -43.95 -3.31
C ALA A 203 -27.56 -43.13 -4.24
N GLN A 204 -27.91 -43.59 -5.44
CA GLN A 204 -28.94 -42.95 -6.29
C GLN A 204 -30.35 -43.52 -6.03
N VAL A 205 -30.46 -44.77 -5.58
CA VAL A 205 -31.75 -45.47 -5.47
C VAL A 205 -32.21 -45.69 -4.03
N CYS A 206 -31.28 -45.79 -3.08
CA CYS A 206 -31.58 -45.96 -1.66
C CYS A 206 -31.44 -44.62 -0.92
N LYS A 207 -32.56 -43.96 -0.62
CA LYS A 207 -32.57 -42.65 0.06
C LYS A 207 -31.92 -42.66 1.44
N ARG A 208 -32.14 -43.75 2.20
CA ARG A 208 -31.54 -43.92 3.53
C ARG A 208 -30.02 -44.05 3.45
N PHE A 209 -29.52 -44.89 2.54
CA PHE A 209 -28.09 -44.98 2.27
C PHE A 209 -27.51 -43.68 1.74
N HIS A 210 -28.22 -42.98 0.84
CA HIS A 210 -27.81 -41.67 0.34
C HIS A 210 -27.53 -40.68 1.48
N SER A 211 -28.32 -40.75 2.56
CA SER A 211 -28.15 -39.88 3.74
C SER A 211 -26.99 -40.35 4.62
N ILE A 212 -26.96 -41.63 5.01
CA ILE A 212 -25.95 -42.18 5.95
C ILE A 212 -24.54 -42.19 5.34
N SER A 213 -24.45 -42.40 4.03
CA SER A 213 -23.16 -42.45 3.33
C SER A 213 -22.38 -41.14 3.36
N ASN A 214 -23.02 -40.01 3.68
CA ASN A 214 -22.33 -38.75 3.95
C ASN A 214 -21.43 -38.81 5.20
N ASP A 215 -21.80 -39.62 6.18
CA ASP A 215 -21.15 -39.62 7.48
C ASP A 215 -20.03 -40.66 7.58
N THR A 216 -20.13 -41.78 6.84
CA THR A 216 -19.26 -42.94 7.07
C THR A 216 -18.79 -43.66 5.80
N GLU A 217 -19.61 -44.45 5.09
CA GLU A 217 -19.08 -45.36 4.03
C GLU A 217 -18.48 -44.64 2.82
N LEU A 218 -19.22 -43.75 2.15
CA LEU A 218 -18.69 -43.07 0.96
C LEU A 218 -17.52 -42.17 1.33
N LYS A 219 -17.57 -41.53 2.50
CA LYS A 219 -16.45 -40.78 3.05
C LYS A 219 -15.21 -41.66 3.25
N ASN A 220 -15.33 -42.79 3.93
CA ASN A 220 -14.22 -43.72 4.17
C ASN A 220 -13.65 -44.27 2.87
N LEU A 221 -14.52 -44.62 1.92
CA LEU A 221 -14.10 -45.06 0.59
C LEU A 221 -13.37 -43.94 -0.15
N TYR A 222 -13.94 -42.74 -0.17
CA TYR A 222 -13.35 -41.57 -0.82
C TYR A 222 -11.95 -41.28 -0.26
N GLN A 223 -11.82 -41.26 1.07
CA GLN A 223 -10.54 -41.16 1.78
C GLN A 223 -9.59 -42.29 1.38
N SER A 224 -10.07 -43.53 1.22
CA SER A 224 -9.22 -44.66 0.82
C SER A 224 -8.70 -44.59 -0.62
N VAL A 225 -9.43 -43.91 -1.51
CA VAL A 225 -9.13 -43.79 -2.94
C VAL A 225 -8.27 -42.56 -3.24
N PHE A 226 -8.56 -41.42 -2.61
CA PHE A 226 -7.95 -40.12 -2.91
C PHE A 226 -7.12 -39.51 -1.78
N GLU A 227 -7.15 -40.11 -0.58
CA GLU A 227 -6.43 -39.61 0.62
C GLU A 227 -6.89 -38.22 1.11
N TYR A 228 -8.05 -37.74 0.65
CA TYR A 228 -8.64 -36.45 1.02
C TYR A 228 -9.68 -36.54 2.16
N ASP A 229 -9.63 -35.61 3.11
CA ASP A 229 -10.55 -35.38 4.23
C ASP A 229 -11.71 -34.46 3.87
N LEU A 230 -11.66 -33.83 2.69
CA LEU A 230 -12.74 -33.03 2.11
C LEU A 230 -13.01 -33.47 0.68
N PRO A 231 -14.27 -33.40 0.20
CA PRO A 231 -14.59 -33.69 -1.18
C PRO A 231 -14.00 -32.61 -2.11
N LEU A 232 -13.21 -33.05 -3.09
CA LEU A 232 -12.65 -32.22 -4.16
C LEU A 232 -13.62 -32.15 -5.34
N PHE A 233 -14.02 -30.95 -5.76
CA PHE A 233 -14.90 -30.76 -6.90
C PHE A 233 -14.14 -30.27 -8.12
N HIS A 234 -14.42 -30.87 -9.28
CA HIS A 234 -13.99 -30.36 -10.58
C HIS A 234 -15.06 -29.40 -11.10
N VAL A 235 -14.93 -28.12 -10.74
CA VAL A 235 -15.98 -27.10 -10.98
C VAL A 235 -15.92 -26.45 -12.37
N GLY A 236 -14.82 -26.67 -13.09
CA GLY A 236 -14.60 -26.19 -14.45
C GLY A 236 -13.20 -26.55 -14.94
N SER A 237 -12.87 -26.21 -16.19
CA SER A 237 -11.57 -26.51 -16.77
C SER A 237 -10.43 -26.01 -15.90
N CYS A 238 -9.53 -26.92 -15.50
CA CYS A 238 -8.40 -26.65 -14.62
C CYS A 238 -8.77 -26.00 -13.26
N LYS A 239 -9.99 -26.26 -12.74
CA LYS A 239 -10.44 -25.76 -11.44
C LYS A 239 -10.88 -26.90 -10.54
N PHE A 240 -10.13 -27.10 -9.47
CA PHE A 240 -10.34 -28.13 -8.47
C PHE A 240 -10.40 -27.47 -7.10
N ASP A 241 -11.55 -27.57 -6.42
CA ASP A 241 -11.78 -26.89 -5.14
C ASP A 241 -12.24 -27.89 -4.08
N PHE A 242 -11.61 -27.85 -2.90
CA PHE A 242 -12.10 -28.57 -1.72
C PHE A 242 -13.27 -27.82 -1.12
N VAL A 243 -14.40 -28.50 -0.93
CA VAL A 243 -15.64 -27.90 -0.41
C VAL A 243 -16.00 -28.51 0.93
N GLN A 244 -16.30 -27.67 1.93
CA GLN A 244 -16.84 -28.15 3.20
C GLN A 244 -18.21 -28.81 2.96
N PRO A 245 -18.46 -30.04 3.46
CA PRO A 245 -19.73 -30.73 3.23
C PRO A 245 -20.97 -29.91 3.62
N GLU A 246 -20.86 -29.05 4.65
CA GLU A 246 -21.95 -28.19 5.12
C GLU A 246 -22.22 -26.97 4.23
N GLU A 247 -21.26 -26.61 3.39
CA GLU A 247 -21.34 -25.48 2.44
C GLU A 247 -21.70 -25.94 1.03
N SER A 248 -21.76 -27.25 0.80
CA SER A 248 -22.10 -27.82 -0.50
C SER A 248 -23.58 -27.66 -0.84
N ASP A 249 -23.87 -27.31 -2.09
CA ASP A 249 -25.23 -27.32 -2.65
C ASP A 249 -25.78 -28.74 -2.88
N TYR A 250 -24.92 -29.76 -2.79
CA TYR A 250 -25.31 -31.15 -3.01
C TYR A 250 -25.74 -31.84 -1.71
N GLU A 251 -26.86 -32.59 -1.76
CA GLU A 251 -27.31 -33.40 -0.61
C GLU A 251 -26.27 -34.45 -0.18
N ASN A 252 -25.43 -34.93 -1.10
CA ASN A 252 -24.31 -35.82 -0.79
C ASN A 252 -23.05 -35.39 -1.56
N PRO A 253 -22.18 -34.56 -0.95
CA PRO A 253 -21.03 -33.97 -1.64
C PRO A 253 -19.95 -35.01 -1.97
N TRP A 254 -19.74 -36.01 -1.10
CA TRP A 254 -18.77 -37.09 -1.31
C TRP A 254 -19.09 -37.90 -2.57
N LYS A 255 -20.36 -38.24 -2.76
CA LYS A 255 -20.84 -38.95 -3.94
C LYS A 255 -20.62 -38.15 -5.22
N GLU A 256 -20.97 -36.86 -5.21
CA GLU A 256 -20.87 -36.04 -6.43
C GLU A 256 -19.41 -35.79 -6.80
N SER A 257 -18.55 -35.52 -5.82
CA SER A 257 -17.10 -35.46 -6.03
C SER A 257 -16.56 -36.80 -6.59
N PHE A 258 -16.89 -37.93 -5.96
CA PHE A 258 -16.43 -39.24 -6.45
C PHE A 258 -16.87 -39.48 -7.91
N LYS A 259 -18.11 -39.13 -8.24
CA LYS A 259 -18.66 -39.25 -9.61
C LYS A 259 -17.91 -38.42 -10.64
N GLN A 260 -17.32 -37.29 -10.25
CA GLN A 260 -16.50 -36.45 -11.14
C GLN A 260 -15.09 -37.03 -11.32
N LEU A 261 -14.54 -37.65 -10.28
CA LEU A 261 -13.11 -38.00 -10.21
C LEU A 261 -12.79 -39.48 -10.45
N TYR A 262 -13.78 -40.39 -10.41
CA TYR A 262 -13.55 -41.85 -10.42
C TYR A 262 -12.80 -42.42 -11.63
N ARG A 263 -12.67 -41.66 -12.71
CA ARG A 263 -11.93 -42.07 -13.92
C ARG A 263 -10.47 -41.64 -13.91
N GLY A 264 -10.01 -40.98 -12.85
CA GLY A 264 -8.62 -40.55 -12.77
C GLY A 264 -7.63 -41.71 -12.78
N LEU A 265 -6.44 -41.42 -13.28
CA LEU A 265 -5.28 -42.30 -13.24
C LEU A 265 -4.56 -42.06 -11.91
N HIS A 266 -4.20 -43.11 -11.18
CA HIS A 266 -3.58 -42.97 -9.86
C HIS A 266 -2.10 -43.32 -9.92
N VAL A 267 -1.22 -42.36 -9.65
CA VAL A 267 0.21 -42.62 -9.45
C VAL A 267 0.43 -42.93 -7.97
N ARG A 268 0.75 -44.19 -7.66
CA ARG A 268 0.95 -44.65 -6.30
C ARG A 268 1.94 -45.83 -6.29
N PRO A 269 3.23 -45.56 -6.06
CA PRO A 269 4.26 -46.61 -6.12
C PRO A 269 3.97 -47.81 -5.22
N GLY A 270 4.19 -49.02 -5.72
CA GLY A 270 3.96 -50.30 -5.05
C GLY A 270 2.49 -50.74 -4.98
N TYR A 271 1.53 -49.93 -5.46
CA TYR A 271 0.12 -50.31 -5.47
C TYR A 271 -0.27 -51.08 -6.72
N GLN A 272 0.40 -50.90 -7.85
CA GLN A 272 0.08 -51.64 -9.06
C GLN A 272 0.25 -53.15 -8.82
N GLU A 273 1.42 -53.56 -8.32
CA GLU A 273 1.68 -54.96 -7.94
C GLU A 273 0.75 -55.43 -6.81
N MET A 274 0.47 -54.60 -5.80
CA MET A 274 -0.42 -54.98 -4.69
C MET A 274 -1.84 -55.29 -5.19
N TYR A 275 -2.30 -54.52 -6.18
CA TYR A 275 -3.62 -54.66 -6.77
C TYR A 275 -3.73 -55.89 -7.67
N GLU A 276 -2.71 -56.09 -8.51
CA GLU A 276 -2.58 -57.26 -9.39
C GLU A 276 -2.44 -58.56 -8.58
N ASN A 277 -1.62 -58.56 -7.53
CA ASN A 277 -1.38 -59.73 -6.68
C ASN A 277 -2.54 -60.06 -5.73
N ASN A 278 -3.43 -59.10 -5.44
CA ASN A 278 -4.65 -59.31 -4.65
C ASN A 278 -5.92 -59.21 -5.52
N ALA A 279 -5.87 -59.75 -6.74
CA ALA A 279 -6.96 -59.69 -7.70
C ALA A 279 -8.32 -60.19 -7.16
N GLU A 280 -8.35 -61.08 -6.16
CA GLU A 280 -9.59 -61.54 -5.50
C GLU A 280 -10.20 -60.47 -4.58
N ARG A 281 -9.38 -59.66 -3.88
CA ARG A 281 -9.84 -58.59 -2.96
C ARG A 281 -10.33 -57.36 -3.72
N TYR A 282 -9.75 -57.09 -4.89
CA TYR A 282 -10.05 -55.90 -5.70
C TYR A 282 -10.81 -56.22 -7.00
N LYS A 283 -11.31 -57.45 -7.13
CA LYS A 283 -11.98 -57.98 -8.32
C LYS A 283 -13.15 -57.10 -8.75
N GLY A 284 -12.97 -56.37 -9.85
CA GLY A 284 -14.02 -55.55 -10.46
C GLY A 284 -13.99 -54.06 -10.14
N ARG A 285 -13.03 -53.60 -9.36
CA ARG A 285 -12.71 -52.18 -9.24
C ARG A 285 -11.91 -51.78 -10.50
N ASN A 286 -12.26 -50.65 -11.10
CA ASN A 286 -11.66 -50.19 -12.36
C ASN A 286 -10.86 -48.91 -12.12
N ILE A 287 -9.95 -48.95 -11.13
CA ILE A 287 -8.99 -47.89 -10.84
C ILE A 287 -7.66 -48.33 -11.44
N MET A 288 -7.04 -47.46 -12.22
CA MET A 288 -5.73 -47.71 -12.81
C MET A 288 -4.64 -47.11 -11.94
N TYR A 289 -3.67 -47.94 -11.55
CA TYR A 289 -2.51 -47.55 -10.76
C TYR A 289 -1.25 -47.60 -11.62
N PHE A 290 -0.38 -46.61 -11.42
CA PHE A 290 0.90 -46.49 -12.10
C PHE A 290 2.01 -46.31 -11.06
N GLU A 291 3.18 -46.88 -11.35
CA GLU A 291 4.37 -46.77 -10.50
C GLU A 291 5.05 -45.40 -10.60
N THR A 292 4.91 -44.70 -11.73
CA THR A 292 5.60 -43.43 -11.99
C THR A 292 4.69 -42.40 -12.66
N ILE A 293 4.99 -41.11 -12.53
CA ILE A 293 4.19 -40.03 -13.14
C ILE A 293 4.30 -40.09 -14.67
N GLU A 294 5.49 -40.34 -15.20
CA GLU A 294 5.77 -40.45 -16.64
C GLU A 294 4.95 -41.59 -17.29
N SER A 295 4.83 -42.75 -16.62
CA SER A 295 4.03 -43.86 -17.14
C SER A 295 2.53 -43.54 -17.20
N ALA A 296 2.00 -42.84 -16.19
CA ALA A 296 0.62 -42.37 -16.21
C ALA A 296 0.39 -41.30 -17.28
N PHE A 297 1.35 -40.38 -17.45
CA PHE A 297 1.29 -39.33 -18.47
C PHE A 297 1.28 -39.92 -19.90
N ASN A 298 2.17 -40.86 -20.20
CA ASN A 298 2.22 -41.52 -21.51
C ASN A 298 0.91 -42.27 -21.83
N TYR A 299 0.28 -42.89 -20.83
CA TYR A 299 -1.03 -43.52 -21.00
C TYR A 299 -2.16 -42.50 -21.21
N SER A 300 -2.00 -41.31 -20.63
CA SER A 300 -3.01 -40.26 -20.67
C SER A 300 -3.27 -39.68 -22.06
N GLU A 301 -2.32 -39.82 -22.99
CA GLU A 301 -2.48 -39.40 -24.39
C GLU A 301 -3.63 -40.11 -25.13
N GLU A 302 -4.01 -41.30 -24.67
CA GLU A 302 -5.13 -42.07 -25.23
C GLU A 302 -6.49 -41.73 -24.58
N VAL A 303 -6.50 -40.86 -23.56
CA VAL A 303 -7.66 -40.55 -22.73
C VAL A 303 -8.13 -39.11 -23.00
N GLU A 304 -9.42 -38.93 -23.20
CA GLU A 304 -10.00 -37.59 -23.32
C GLU A 304 -10.09 -36.91 -21.94
N ASN A 305 -9.49 -35.72 -21.81
CA ASN A 305 -9.41 -34.93 -20.57
C ASN A 305 -8.85 -35.71 -19.36
N PRO A 306 -7.59 -36.17 -19.44
CA PRO A 306 -7.03 -37.02 -18.41
C PRO A 306 -6.80 -36.26 -17.09
N ILE A 307 -7.17 -36.92 -15.99
CA ILE A 307 -6.87 -36.49 -14.62
C ILE A 307 -5.94 -37.52 -14.01
N ILE A 308 -4.78 -37.08 -13.53
CA ILE A 308 -3.78 -37.90 -12.88
C ILE A 308 -3.68 -37.47 -11.42
N PHE A 309 -4.02 -38.38 -10.50
CA PHE A 309 -3.85 -38.20 -9.06
C PHE A 309 -2.49 -38.71 -8.62
N ILE A 310 -1.65 -37.83 -8.08
CA ILE A 310 -0.32 -38.14 -7.58
C ILE A 310 -0.41 -38.31 -6.06
N HIS A 311 -0.35 -39.55 -5.57
CA HIS A 311 -0.56 -39.86 -4.16
C HIS A 311 0.59 -39.39 -3.28
N THR A 312 0.36 -39.34 -1.97
CA THR A 312 1.37 -38.92 -1.00
C THR A 312 2.69 -39.69 -1.18
N GLY A 313 3.80 -38.94 -1.24
CA GLY A 313 5.10 -39.51 -1.56
C GLY A 313 6.12 -38.47 -2.03
N ILE A 314 7.38 -38.91 -2.11
CA ILE A 314 8.48 -38.14 -2.70
C ILE A 314 8.83 -38.81 -4.03
N TYR A 315 8.64 -38.09 -5.12
CA TYR A 315 8.85 -38.54 -6.50
C TYR A 315 10.17 -37.94 -7.01
N GLN A 316 11.17 -38.79 -7.20
CA GLN A 316 12.52 -38.41 -7.62
C GLN A 316 12.92 -39.11 -8.93
N GLY A 317 13.69 -38.40 -9.76
CA GLY A 317 14.38 -38.97 -10.94
C GLY A 317 13.63 -38.81 -12.27
N GLU A 318 12.32 -38.57 -12.25
CA GLU A 318 11.51 -38.37 -13.47
C GLU A 318 11.71 -36.96 -14.05
N PHE A 319 11.77 -36.86 -15.38
CA PHE A 319 11.82 -35.58 -16.10
C PHE A 319 10.48 -35.36 -16.78
N LEU A 320 9.69 -34.42 -16.25
CA LEU A 320 8.32 -34.21 -16.70
C LEU A 320 8.27 -33.07 -17.71
N VAL A 321 8.06 -33.43 -18.98
CA VAL A 321 7.77 -32.48 -20.07
C VAL A 321 6.31 -32.66 -20.47
N ILE A 322 5.51 -31.64 -20.23
CA ILE A 322 4.08 -31.64 -20.53
C ILE A 322 3.86 -30.83 -21.80
N ASP A 323 3.45 -31.51 -22.86
CA ASP A 323 3.16 -30.98 -24.19
C ASP A 323 1.69 -31.17 -24.60
N THR A 324 0.88 -31.76 -23.72
CA THR A 324 -0.55 -32.00 -23.92
C THR A 324 -1.38 -31.44 -22.78
N SER A 325 -2.70 -31.39 -22.96
CA SER A 325 -3.62 -30.92 -21.91
C SER A 325 -3.96 -32.06 -20.96
N VAL A 326 -3.36 -32.03 -19.76
CA VAL A 326 -3.54 -33.01 -18.69
C VAL A 326 -3.71 -32.31 -17.34
N SER A 327 -4.55 -32.85 -16.46
CA SER A 327 -4.67 -32.36 -15.08
C SER A 327 -3.87 -33.23 -14.12
N LEU A 328 -2.79 -32.70 -13.57
CA LEU A 328 -1.96 -33.32 -12.54
C LEU A 328 -2.38 -32.79 -11.17
N ILE A 329 -2.88 -33.66 -10.28
CA ILE A 329 -3.45 -33.26 -8.99
C ILE A 329 -2.79 -34.06 -7.86
N GLY A 330 -2.26 -33.38 -6.85
CA GLY A 330 -1.77 -34.04 -5.64
C GLY A 330 -2.93 -34.65 -4.83
N ALA A 331 -2.81 -35.93 -4.49
CA ALA A 331 -3.69 -36.66 -3.59
C ALA A 331 -3.21 -36.54 -2.13
N GLY A 332 -4.14 -36.33 -1.20
CA GLY A 332 -3.84 -35.97 0.19
C GLY A 332 -4.22 -34.52 0.55
N ASN A 333 -4.52 -34.27 1.83
CA ASN A 333 -5.06 -32.98 2.29
C ASN A 333 -4.10 -31.80 2.31
N VAL A 334 -2.83 -32.03 1.97
CA VAL A 334 -1.79 -31.01 2.09
C VAL A 334 -0.82 -31.19 0.94
N ALA A 335 -0.62 -30.14 0.14
CA ALA A 335 0.35 -30.11 -0.95
C ALA A 335 1.78 -30.49 -0.48
N GLU A 336 2.09 -30.30 0.81
CA GLU A 336 3.35 -30.68 1.44
C GLU A 336 3.65 -32.19 1.40
N ASN A 337 2.63 -33.04 1.22
CA ASN A 337 2.80 -34.50 1.24
C ASN A 337 3.05 -35.11 -0.14
N VAL A 338 2.86 -34.35 -1.22
CA VAL A 338 3.10 -34.78 -2.60
C VAL A 338 4.26 -33.96 -3.15
N ILE A 339 5.48 -34.50 -3.06
CA ILE A 339 6.71 -33.78 -3.37
C ILE A 339 7.30 -34.33 -4.66
N LEU A 340 7.35 -33.50 -5.70
CA LEU A 340 8.11 -33.78 -6.92
C LEU A 340 9.48 -33.11 -6.77
N GLU A 341 10.52 -33.92 -6.61
CA GLU A 341 11.87 -33.44 -6.32
C GLU A 341 12.85 -33.79 -7.43
N ARG A 342 13.61 -32.79 -7.88
CA ARG A 342 14.64 -32.94 -8.90
C ARG A 342 16.00 -32.48 -8.36
N VAL A 343 17.00 -33.35 -8.48
CA VAL A 343 18.39 -33.11 -8.03
C VAL A 343 19.41 -33.01 -9.17
N THR A 344 18.99 -33.30 -10.40
CA THR A 344 19.85 -33.26 -11.59
C THR A 344 19.68 -31.95 -12.37
N GLU A 345 20.51 -31.75 -13.40
CA GLU A 345 20.70 -30.47 -14.10
C GLU A 345 19.52 -29.96 -14.98
N SER A 346 18.29 -30.47 -14.81
CA SER A 346 17.11 -30.06 -15.61
C SER A 346 15.94 -29.63 -14.73
N SER A 347 14.97 -28.94 -15.32
CA SER A 347 13.77 -28.48 -14.62
C SER A 347 12.97 -29.65 -13.98
N THR A 348 12.27 -29.38 -12.87
CA THR A 348 11.44 -30.40 -12.20
C THR A 348 10.23 -30.76 -13.07
N ILE A 349 9.58 -29.73 -13.60
CA ILE A 349 8.51 -29.86 -14.59
C ILE A 349 8.63 -28.74 -15.63
N MET A 350 8.37 -29.08 -16.89
CA MET A 350 8.44 -28.17 -18.02
C MET A 350 7.15 -28.25 -18.83
N PHE A 351 6.51 -27.10 -19.08
CA PHE A 351 5.37 -26.97 -19.98
C PHE A 351 5.86 -26.41 -21.32
N VAL A 352 5.52 -27.12 -22.39
CA VAL A 352 5.90 -26.78 -23.76
C VAL A 352 4.69 -26.62 -24.66
N ASP A 353 4.92 -26.24 -25.92
CA ASP A 353 3.88 -26.04 -26.91
C ASP A 353 2.89 -27.21 -26.95
N GLY A 354 1.60 -26.90 -26.89
CA GLY A 354 0.49 -27.87 -26.78
C GLY A 354 -0.13 -27.97 -25.38
N ALA A 355 0.57 -27.58 -24.31
CA ALA A 355 0.05 -27.61 -22.94
C ALA A 355 -0.83 -26.39 -22.59
N ARG A 356 -1.90 -26.15 -23.37
CA ARG A 356 -2.76 -24.97 -23.21
C ARG A 356 -3.81 -25.10 -22.11
N GLU A 357 -4.28 -26.31 -21.83
CA GLU A 357 -5.29 -26.58 -20.79
C GLU A 357 -4.76 -27.59 -19.75
N ALA A 358 -3.44 -27.61 -19.55
CA ALA A 358 -2.85 -28.43 -18.50
C ALA A 358 -3.06 -27.80 -17.10
N CYS A 359 -3.35 -28.60 -16.08
CA CYS A 359 -3.42 -28.20 -14.65
C CYS A 359 -2.25 -28.84 -13.91
N LEU A 360 -1.60 -28.10 -13.03
CA LEU A 360 -0.77 -28.65 -11.97
C LEU A 360 -1.24 -28.09 -10.63
N CYS A 361 -1.79 -28.97 -9.80
CA CYS A 361 -2.71 -28.56 -8.76
C CYS A 361 -2.41 -29.34 -7.46
N TYR A 362 -2.27 -28.66 -6.32
CA TYR A 362 -2.01 -29.28 -5.00
C TYR A 362 -0.73 -30.13 -4.85
N VAL A 363 0.37 -29.73 -5.48
CA VAL A 363 1.68 -30.43 -5.35
C VAL A 363 2.78 -29.50 -4.82
N THR A 364 3.80 -30.08 -4.20
CA THR A 364 5.05 -29.39 -3.90
C THR A 364 6.09 -29.71 -4.97
N LEU A 365 6.60 -28.68 -5.64
CA LEU A 365 7.75 -28.77 -6.54
C LEU A 365 9.02 -28.35 -5.78
N LYS A 366 10.04 -29.20 -5.83
CA LYS A 366 11.33 -28.94 -5.21
C LYS A 366 12.47 -29.17 -6.19
N PHE A 367 13.30 -28.14 -6.37
CA PHE A 367 14.50 -28.25 -7.19
C PHE A 367 15.76 -28.04 -6.36
N SER A 368 16.55 -29.10 -6.20
CA SER A 368 17.74 -29.14 -5.35
C SER A 368 18.95 -29.73 -6.10
N PRO A 369 19.51 -29.01 -7.08
CA PRO A 369 20.62 -29.51 -7.90
C PRO A 369 21.91 -29.68 -7.09
N ASP A 370 22.70 -30.71 -7.41
CA ASP A 370 24.02 -30.93 -6.83
C ASP A 370 25.02 -29.84 -7.25
N LEU A 371 25.74 -29.27 -6.27
CA LEU A 371 26.66 -28.12 -6.41
C LEU A 371 27.89 -28.36 -7.34
N THR A 372 28.08 -29.56 -7.89
CA THR A 372 29.29 -29.98 -8.61
C THR A 372 29.23 -29.81 -10.14
N SER A 373 28.11 -29.35 -10.71
CA SER A 373 27.93 -29.26 -12.17
C SER A 373 28.72 -28.10 -12.80
N SER A 374 29.51 -28.39 -13.84
CA SER A 374 30.32 -27.43 -14.62
C SER A 374 29.58 -26.81 -15.82
N VAL A 375 28.23 -26.90 -15.86
CA VAL A 375 27.39 -26.54 -17.01
C VAL A 375 27.01 -25.04 -16.99
N PRO A 376 26.87 -24.36 -18.14
CA PRO A 376 26.46 -22.96 -18.21
C PRO A 376 25.10 -22.70 -17.53
N HIS A 377 25.11 -21.74 -16.60
CA HIS A 377 24.17 -21.52 -15.50
C HIS A 377 22.77 -20.97 -15.91
N HIS A 378 22.32 -21.15 -17.16
CA HIS A 378 21.26 -20.32 -17.75
C HIS A 378 19.90 -21.02 -17.96
N LYS A 379 19.72 -22.27 -17.49
CA LYS A 379 18.49 -23.06 -17.74
C LYS A 379 18.14 -24.04 -16.60
N HIS A 380 18.23 -23.59 -15.35
CA HIS A 380 17.88 -24.42 -14.20
C HIS A 380 16.68 -23.79 -13.48
N TYR A 381 15.49 -24.32 -13.71
CA TYR A 381 14.25 -23.82 -13.11
C TYR A 381 13.53 -24.92 -12.34
N CYS A 382 12.77 -24.61 -11.30
CA CYS A 382 11.92 -25.64 -10.69
C CYS A 382 10.71 -25.91 -11.60
N LEU A 383 10.02 -24.85 -11.99
CA LEU A 383 8.92 -24.85 -12.96
C LEU A 383 9.32 -24.00 -14.18
N GLU A 384 9.26 -24.59 -15.36
CA GLU A 384 9.54 -23.90 -16.63
C GLU A 384 8.32 -23.91 -17.54
N ILE A 385 7.94 -22.75 -18.07
CA ILE A 385 6.82 -22.56 -19.00
C ILE A 385 7.37 -21.85 -20.23
N THR A 386 7.20 -22.46 -21.40
CA THR A 386 7.79 -21.98 -22.65
C THR A 386 6.74 -21.42 -23.63
N GLU A 387 7.14 -21.15 -24.86
CA GLU A 387 6.29 -20.50 -25.86
C GLU A 387 4.99 -21.29 -26.17
N ASN A 388 3.95 -20.55 -26.56
CA ASN A 388 2.65 -21.07 -27.02
C ASN A 388 1.88 -22.01 -26.06
N CYS A 389 2.20 -22.01 -24.77
CA CYS A 389 1.47 -22.75 -23.73
C CYS A 389 0.85 -21.84 -22.66
N SER A 390 -0.21 -22.33 -22.01
CA SER A 390 -1.01 -21.56 -21.05
C SER A 390 -1.51 -22.41 -19.88
N PRO A 391 -0.61 -23.16 -19.19
CA PRO A 391 -1.02 -24.05 -18.11
C PRO A 391 -1.59 -23.28 -16.92
N THR A 392 -2.45 -23.93 -16.15
CA THR A 392 -2.93 -23.46 -14.84
C THR A 392 -2.14 -24.13 -13.73
N ILE A 393 -1.52 -23.34 -12.87
CA ILE A 393 -0.78 -23.80 -11.69
C ILE A 393 -1.51 -23.27 -10.46
N ASP A 394 -2.00 -24.15 -9.60
CA ASP A 394 -2.94 -23.79 -8.54
C ASP A 394 -2.66 -24.50 -7.21
N HIS A 395 -2.62 -23.76 -6.10
CA HIS A 395 -2.34 -24.32 -4.77
C HIS A 395 -1.04 -25.15 -4.70
N CYS A 396 -0.04 -24.77 -5.49
CA CYS A 396 1.27 -25.42 -5.50
C CYS A 396 2.25 -24.71 -4.56
N ILE A 397 3.17 -25.50 -3.99
CA ILE A 397 4.31 -24.98 -3.24
C ILE A 397 5.55 -25.17 -4.09
N ILE A 398 6.32 -24.12 -4.36
CA ILE A 398 7.47 -24.16 -5.27
C ILE A 398 8.70 -23.66 -4.53
N ARG A 399 9.70 -24.53 -4.37
CA ARG A 399 10.96 -24.21 -3.68
C ARG A 399 12.17 -24.61 -4.51
N SER A 400 13.21 -23.79 -4.48
CA SER A 400 14.46 -24.11 -5.17
C SER A 400 15.70 -23.73 -4.37
N SER A 401 16.59 -24.70 -4.14
CA SER A 401 17.92 -24.42 -3.57
C SER A 401 18.97 -24.12 -4.65
N SER A 402 18.55 -23.92 -5.90
CA SER A 402 19.45 -23.53 -6.98
C SER A 402 19.90 -22.08 -6.79
N VAL A 403 21.21 -21.86 -6.79
CA VAL A 403 21.81 -20.51 -6.76
C VAL A 403 21.87 -19.87 -8.15
N VAL A 404 21.36 -20.55 -9.18
CA VAL A 404 21.31 -20.10 -10.58
C VAL A 404 19.91 -20.29 -11.16
N GLY A 405 19.52 -19.46 -12.13
CA GLY A 405 18.18 -19.50 -12.71
C GLY A 405 17.12 -18.84 -11.84
N ALA A 406 15.96 -19.47 -11.72
CA ALA A 406 14.81 -18.99 -10.93
C ALA A 406 13.96 -20.18 -10.46
N ALA A 407 13.12 -20.01 -9.45
CA ALA A 407 12.20 -21.08 -9.05
C ALA A 407 11.13 -21.31 -10.13
N VAL A 408 10.53 -20.25 -10.64
CA VAL A 408 9.56 -20.30 -11.73
C VAL A 408 10.04 -19.42 -12.89
N CYS A 409 10.09 -19.98 -14.10
CA CYS A 409 10.45 -19.24 -15.31
C CYS A 409 9.35 -19.35 -16.36
N ILE A 410 8.93 -18.20 -16.90
CA ILE A 410 7.98 -18.09 -18.00
C ILE A 410 8.67 -17.31 -19.12
N SER A 411 8.83 -17.96 -20.27
CA SER A 411 9.59 -17.40 -21.38
C SER A 411 8.97 -17.71 -22.73
N GLY A 412 9.08 -16.76 -23.66
CA GLY A 412 8.66 -16.94 -25.03
C GLY A 412 7.29 -16.35 -25.35
N ARG A 413 7.07 -16.12 -26.65
CA ARG A 413 5.83 -15.52 -27.15
C ARG A 413 4.68 -16.53 -27.02
N GLY A 414 3.52 -16.06 -26.59
CA GLY A 414 2.35 -16.92 -26.38
C GLY A 414 2.43 -17.80 -25.14
N ALA A 415 3.45 -17.62 -24.27
CA ALA A 415 3.45 -18.16 -22.92
C ALA A 415 2.49 -17.32 -22.05
N GLU A 416 1.33 -17.89 -21.69
CA GLU A 416 0.23 -17.19 -21.01
C GLU A 416 -0.35 -18.01 -19.85
N PRO A 417 0.46 -18.41 -18.84
CA PRO A 417 -0.04 -19.25 -17.76
C PRO A 417 -0.98 -18.52 -16.81
N CYS A 418 -1.78 -19.29 -16.08
CA CYS A 418 -2.51 -18.82 -14.90
C CYS A 418 -1.89 -19.43 -13.65
N ILE A 419 -1.18 -18.64 -12.85
CA ILE A 419 -0.57 -19.08 -11.58
C ILE A 419 -1.33 -18.44 -10.42
N ARG A 420 -1.94 -19.24 -9.56
CA ARG A 420 -2.77 -18.72 -8.48
C ARG A 420 -2.72 -19.56 -7.20
N HIS A 421 -2.90 -18.90 -6.05
CA HIS A 421 -2.85 -19.55 -4.73
C HIS A 421 -1.56 -20.35 -4.48
N CYS A 422 -0.47 -20.01 -5.16
CA CYS A 422 0.80 -20.72 -5.02
C CYS A 422 1.69 -20.05 -3.98
N ASP A 423 2.52 -20.85 -3.30
CA ASP A 423 3.60 -20.42 -2.40
C ASP A 423 4.96 -20.60 -3.09
N ILE A 424 5.55 -19.51 -3.57
CA ILE A 424 6.87 -19.47 -4.22
C ILE A 424 7.86 -18.89 -3.20
N SER A 425 8.40 -19.76 -2.34
CA SER A 425 9.20 -19.32 -1.21
C SER A 425 10.47 -20.11 -0.97
N ASP A 426 11.33 -19.53 -0.11
CA ASP A 426 12.57 -20.15 0.36
C ASP A 426 13.50 -20.56 -0.79
N CYS A 427 13.59 -19.71 -1.83
CA CYS A 427 14.44 -19.95 -3.00
C CYS A 427 15.80 -19.25 -2.88
N GLU A 428 16.88 -19.93 -3.28
CA GLU A 428 18.25 -19.39 -3.26
C GLU A 428 18.58 -18.48 -4.48
N ASN A 429 17.58 -18.19 -5.31
CA ASN A 429 17.66 -17.23 -6.41
C ASN A 429 16.32 -16.45 -6.54
N VAL A 430 15.95 -16.00 -7.74
CA VAL A 430 14.70 -15.29 -8.04
C VAL A 430 13.51 -16.23 -7.86
N GLY A 431 12.42 -15.74 -7.26
CA GLY A 431 11.19 -16.51 -7.11
C GLY A 431 10.50 -16.74 -8.47
N LEU A 432 10.03 -15.67 -9.08
CA LEU A 432 9.29 -15.69 -10.34
C LEU A 432 9.98 -14.86 -11.42
N TYR A 433 10.26 -15.45 -12.57
CA TYR A 433 10.95 -14.80 -13.67
C TYR A 433 10.12 -14.84 -14.96
N VAL A 434 9.69 -13.68 -15.45
CA VAL A 434 8.89 -13.52 -16.69
C VAL A 434 9.73 -12.77 -17.73
N THR A 435 9.95 -13.38 -18.90
CA THR A 435 10.87 -12.85 -19.92
C THR A 435 10.38 -13.11 -21.35
N ASP A 436 11.01 -12.43 -22.31
CA ASP A 436 10.93 -12.70 -23.74
C ASP A 436 9.50 -12.72 -24.29
N TYR A 437 8.78 -11.60 -24.09
CA TYR A 437 7.39 -11.39 -24.51
C TYR A 437 6.35 -12.29 -23.82
N ALA A 438 6.73 -13.04 -22.79
CA ALA A 438 5.79 -13.80 -21.99
C ALA A 438 4.76 -12.89 -21.29
N GLN A 439 3.56 -13.43 -21.15
CA GLN A 439 2.45 -12.81 -20.44
C GLN A 439 1.97 -13.78 -19.36
N GLY A 440 0.69 -13.73 -19.00
CA GLY A 440 0.07 -14.59 -18.00
C GLY A 440 -0.60 -13.80 -16.89
N ILE A 441 -1.36 -14.53 -16.08
CA ILE A 441 -2.14 -14.02 -14.95
C ILE A 441 -1.59 -14.66 -13.68
N TYR A 442 -1.20 -13.83 -12.72
CA TYR A 442 -0.61 -14.24 -11.46
C TYR A 442 -1.44 -13.64 -10.33
N GLU A 443 -2.27 -14.43 -9.68
CA GLU A 443 -3.23 -13.92 -8.69
C GLU A 443 -3.18 -14.65 -7.35
N ASP A 444 -3.31 -13.91 -6.25
CA ASP A 444 -3.45 -14.48 -4.91
C ASP A 444 -2.28 -15.42 -4.52
N ASN A 445 -1.06 -15.12 -4.99
CA ASN A 445 0.15 -15.90 -4.69
C ASN A 445 0.95 -15.30 -3.52
N GLU A 446 1.63 -16.18 -2.80
CA GLU A 446 2.62 -15.86 -1.78
C GLU A 446 4.03 -15.99 -2.39
N ILE A 447 4.82 -14.92 -2.38
CA ILE A 447 6.19 -14.91 -2.93
C ILE A 447 7.14 -14.35 -1.88
N SER A 448 7.87 -15.24 -1.19
CA SER A 448 8.60 -14.81 0.00
C SER A 448 9.91 -15.50 0.32
N ARG A 449 10.76 -14.82 1.09
CA ARG A 449 12.06 -15.37 1.59
C ARG A 449 13.02 -15.83 0.48
N ASN A 450 12.90 -15.25 -0.72
CA ASN A 450 13.78 -15.52 -1.85
C ASN A 450 15.10 -14.73 -1.70
N ALA A 451 16.21 -15.32 -2.15
CA ALA A 451 17.55 -14.77 -1.93
C ALA A 451 17.89 -13.60 -2.87
N LEU A 452 17.35 -13.62 -4.09
CA LEU A 452 17.34 -12.46 -5.00
C LEU A 452 15.92 -11.86 -5.04
N ALA A 453 15.55 -11.23 -6.16
CA ALA A 453 14.26 -10.57 -6.24
C ALA A 453 13.09 -11.55 -6.13
N GLY A 454 11.96 -11.08 -5.58
CA GLY A 454 10.73 -11.86 -5.60
C GLY A 454 10.27 -12.13 -7.03
N ILE A 455 10.18 -11.07 -7.83
CA ILE A 455 9.74 -11.13 -9.23
C ILE A 455 10.70 -10.37 -10.14
N TRP A 456 11.07 -10.98 -11.28
CA TRP A 456 11.71 -10.33 -12.42
C TRP A 456 10.77 -10.26 -13.62
N VAL A 457 10.70 -9.08 -14.25
CA VAL A 457 10.01 -8.89 -15.53
C VAL A 457 10.95 -8.20 -16.50
N LYS A 458 11.30 -8.85 -17.61
CA LYS A 458 12.24 -8.28 -18.59
C LYS A 458 11.93 -8.63 -20.04
N ASN A 459 12.70 -8.05 -20.97
CA ASN A 459 12.66 -8.39 -22.40
C ASN A 459 11.23 -8.33 -22.97
N TYR A 460 10.56 -7.19 -22.75
CA TYR A 460 9.19 -6.94 -23.23
C TYR A 460 8.11 -7.88 -22.66
N ALA A 461 8.40 -8.67 -21.62
CA ALA A 461 7.39 -9.41 -20.89
C ALA A 461 6.33 -8.47 -20.30
N ASN A 462 5.07 -8.94 -20.25
CA ASN A 462 3.93 -8.13 -19.84
C ASN A 462 2.92 -8.95 -19.00
N PRO A 463 3.29 -9.35 -17.77
CA PRO A 463 2.41 -10.12 -16.89
C PRO A 463 1.31 -9.26 -16.28
N ILE A 464 0.19 -9.89 -15.91
CA ILE A 464 -0.87 -9.30 -15.08
C ILE A 464 -0.77 -9.90 -13.69
N MET A 465 -0.46 -9.09 -12.68
CA MET A 465 -0.25 -9.54 -11.29
C MET A 465 -1.25 -8.88 -10.36
N ARG A 466 -2.13 -9.67 -9.73
CA ARG A 466 -3.16 -9.15 -8.81
C ARG A 466 -3.14 -9.79 -7.43
N ARG A 467 -3.32 -8.99 -6.37
CA ARG A 467 -3.53 -9.51 -5.00
C ARG A 467 -2.45 -10.49 -4.53
N ASN A 468 -1.22 -10.35 -5.04
CA ASN A 468 -0.10 -11.17 -4.59
C ASN A 468 0.57 -10.53 -3.37
N HIS A 469 1.18 -11.37 -2.55
CA HIS A 469 1.93 -10.97 -1.37
C HIS A 469 3.42 -11.21 -1.61
N ILE A 470 4.22 -10.14 -1.68
CA ILE A 470 5.64 -10.21 -2.02
C ILE A 470 6.49 -9.65 -0.88
N HIS A 471 7.10 -10.53 -0.09
CA HIS A 471 7.72 -10.07 1.15
C HIS A 471 8.92 -10.86 1.66
N HIS A 472 9.64 -10.23 2.60
CA HIS A 472 10.76 -10.85 3.32
C HIS A 472 11.87 -11.38 2.38
N GLY A 473 11.95 -10.88 1.15
CA GLY A 473 13.02 -11.18 0.20
C GLY A 473 14.34 -10.51 0.62
N ARG A 474 15.47 -11.14 0.29
CA ARG A 474 16.82 -10.61 0.59
C ARG A 474 17.31 -9.58 -0.44
N ASP A 475 16.48 -9.23 -1.42
CA ASP A 475 16.75 -8.26 -2.48
C ASP A 475 15.49 -7.39 -2.74
N VAL A 476 15.28 -6.93 -3.98
CA VAL A 476 14.09 -6.19 -4.44
C VAL A 476 12.82 -7.06 -4.42
N GLY A 477 11.66 -6.49 -4.10
CA GLY A 477 10.37 -7.19 -4.23
C GLY A 477 10.05 -7.52 -5.70
N ILE A 478 9.83 -6.49 -6.51
CA ILE A 478 9.56 -6.60 -7.95
C ILE A 478 10.58 -5.78 -8.73
N PHE A 479 11.25 -6.40 -9.70
CA PHE A 479 12.22 -5.72 -10.56
C PHE A 479 11.82 -5.83 -12.03
N THR A 480 11.56 -4.68 -12.65
CA THR A 480 11.23 -4.56 -14.08
C THR A 480 12.36 -3.87 -14.83
N PHE A 481 12.89 -4.51 -15.88
CA PHE A 481 14.06 -4.02 -16.61
C PHE A 481 14.10 -4.46 -18.07
N ASP A 482 15.04 -3.95 -18.87
CA ASP A 482 15.21 -4.26 -20.29
C ASP A 482 13.88 -4.21 -21.09
N ASN A 483 13.18 -3.07 -21.02
CA ASN A 483 11.86 -2.83 -21.63
C ASN A 483 10.71 -3.72 -21.09
N GLY A 484 10.90 -4.38 -19.95
CA GLY A 484 9.83 -5.07 -19.22
C GLY A 484 8.62 -4.16 -18.97
N GLN A 485 7.44 -4.74 -19.10
CA GLN A 485 6.16 -4.08 -18.87
C GLN A 485 5.48 -4.74 -17.65
N GLY A 486 4.17 -4.88 -17.67
CA GLY A 486 3.38 -5.53 -16.65
C GLY A 486 2.32 -4.61 -16.04
N TYR A 487 1.21 -5.22 -15.62
CA TYR A 487 0.13 -4.57 -14.91
C TYR A 487 0.02 -5.17 -13.50
N PHE A 488 0.30 -4.37 -12.48
CA PHE A 488 0.34 -4.77 -11.08
C PHE A 488 -0.80 -4.08 -10.35
N GLU A 489 -1.72 -4.85 -9.78
CA GLU A 489 -2.93 -4.33 -9.15
C GLU A 489 -3.15 -4.95 -7.77
N GLU A 490 -3.37 -4.11 -6.75
CA GLU A 490 -3.75 -4.58 -5.40
C GLU A 490 -2.76 -5.58 -4.78
N ASN A 491 -1.48 -5.50 -5.15
CA ASN A 491 -0.43 -6.32 -4.55
C ASN A 491 0.10 -5.67 -3.27
N ASP A 492 0.49 -6.49 -2.30
CA ASP A 492 1.12 -6.08 -1.05
C ASP A 492 2.62 -6.44 -1.08
N ILE A 493 3.49 -5.43 -1.00
CA ILE A 493 4.94 -5.56 -1.21
C ILE A 493 5.68 -4.99 0.00
N HIS A 494 6.29 -5.85 0.81
CA HIS A 494 6.87 -5.38 2.07
C HIS A 494 8.02 -6.17 2.67
N ASN A 495 8.72 -5.59 3.66
CA ASN A 495 9.84 -6.22 4.38
C ASN A 495 10.96 -6.79 3.48
N ASN A 496 11.07 -6.30 2.25
CA ASN A 496 12.15 -6.65 1.33
C ASN A 496 13.42 -5.86 1.69
N ARG A 497 14.59 -6.46 1.47
CA ARG A 497 15.87 -5.86 1.86
C ARG A 497 16.26 -4.65 1.01
N ILE A 498 15.86 -4.62 -0.26
CA ILE A 498 16.10 -3.48 -1.15
C ILE A 498 14.76 -2.77 -1.40
N ALA A 499 14.48 -2.36 -2.63
CA ALA A 499 13.29 -1.60 -2.95
C ALA A 499 12.08 -2.53 -3.01
N GLY A 500 10.90 -2.00 -2.71
CA GLY A 500 9.66 -2.74 -2.97
C GLY A 500 9.49 -2.97 -4.47
N PHE A 501 9.68 -1.91 -5.25
CA PHE A 501 9.54 -1.93 -6.71
C PHE A 501 10.70 -1.21 -7.38
N GLU A 502 11.40 -1.87 -8.30
CA GLU A 502 12.49 -1.27 -9.08
C GLU A 502 12.17 -1.28 -10.59
N VAL A 503 12.49 -0.17 -11.27
CA VAL A 503 12.28 0.03 -12.71
C VAL A 503 13.56 0.56 -13.35
N LYS A 504 14.04 -0.14 -14.38
CA LYS A 504 15.33 0.12 -15.01
C LYS A 504 15.29 -0.02 -16.54
N ALA A 505 16.22 0.62 -17.25
CA ALA A 505 16.56 0.31 -18.65
C ALA A 505 15.34 0.33 -19.59
N GLY A 506 14.59 1.43 -19.56
CA GLY A 506 13.43 1.64 -20.43
C GLY A 506 12.17 0.85 -20.06
N ALA A 507 12.19 0.07 -18.97
CA ALA A 507 11.00 -0.60 -18.46
C ALA A 507 9.90 0.40 -18.09
N ASN A 508 8.63 -0.01 -18.26
CA ASN A 508 7.47 0.87 -18.12
C ASN A 508 6.24 0.13 -17.55
N PRO A 509 6.31 -0.39 -16.32
CA PRO A 509 5.19 -1.08 -15.67
C PRO A 509 4.06 -0.11 -15.33
N THR A 510 2.84 -0.65 -15.18
CA THR A 510 1.68 0.05 -14.64
C THR A 510 1.33 -0.55 -13.28
N VAL A 511 1.44 0.24 -12.21
CA VAL A 511 1.28 -0.18 -10.81
C VAL A 511 0.14 0.61 -10.18
N VAL A 512 -0.92 -0.10 -9.78
CA VAL A 512 -2.21 0.50 -9.44
C VAL A 512 -2.74 -0.08 -8.13
N ARG A 513 -3.11 0.77 -7.17
CA ARG A 513 -3.72 0.34 -5.89
C ARG A 513 -2.90 -0.68 -5.09
N CYS A 514 -1.59 -0.71 -5.26
CA CYS A 514 -0.69 -1.56 -4.47
C CYS A 514 -0.33 -0.88 -3.13
N GLU A 515 0.06 -1.71 -2.16
CA GLU A 515 0.65 -1.27 -0.89
C GLU A 515 2.16 -1.60 -0.91
N ILE A 516 3.01 -0.58 -0.76
CA ILE A 516 4.48 -0.73 -0.81
C ILE A 516 5.08 -0.18 0.47
N HIS A 517 5.46 -1.07 1.38
CA HIS A 517 5.74 -0.64 2.75
C HIS A 517 6.81 -1.41 3.50
N HIS A 518 7.34 -0.80 4.57
CA HIS A 518 8.28 -1.43 5.49
C HIS A 518 9.52 -2.06 4.79
N GLY A 519 9.90 -1.54 3.61
CA GLY A 519 11.12 -1.92 2.92
C GLY A 519 12.35 -1.34 3.61
N GLN A 520 13.48 -2.06 3.56
CA GLN A 520 14.72 -1.60 4.19
C GLN A 520 15.44 -0.50 3.39
N THR A 521 15.03 -0.23 2.13
CA THR A 521 15.48 0.94 1.36
C THR A 521 14.29 1.80 0.89
N GLY A 522 14.23 2.19 -0.39
CA GLY A 522 13.15 3.02 -0.95
C GLY A 522 11.94 2.19 -1.34
N GLY A 523 10.75 2.79 -1.37
CA GLY A 523 9.54 2.07 -1.80
C GLY A 523 9.59 1.73 -3.29
N ILE A 524 9.69 2.77 -4.11
CA ILE A 524 9.81 2.69 -5.57
C ILE A 524 11.15 3.29 -6.00
N TYR A 525 11.89 2.59 -6.85
CA TYR A 525 13.16 3.06 -7.40
C TYR A 525 13.16 3.02 -8.93
N VAL A 526 13.21 4.20 -9.58
CA VAL A 526 13.21 4.34 -11.03
C VAL A 526 14.54 4.95 -11.49
N HIS A 527 15.30 4.21 -12.30
CA HIS A 527 16.62 4.64 -12.78
C HIS A 527 16.94 4.15 -14.19
N GLU A 528 18.06 4.63 -14.73
CA GLU A 528 18.58 4.32 -16.09
C GLU A 528 17.52 4.41 -17.20
N ASN A 529 16.92 5.60 -17.38
CA ASN A 529 15.81 5.85 -18.33
C ASN A 529 14.56 4.99 -18.07
N GLY A 530 14.39 4.49 -16.84
CA GLY A 530 13.17 3.84 -16.40
C GLY A 530 11.98 4.78 -16.49
N ARG A 531 10.80 4.21 -16.76
CA ARG A 531 9.52 4.92 -16.78
C ARG A 531 8.60 4.26 -15.75
N GLY A 532 7.33 4.10 -16.09
CA GLY A 532 6.32 3.47 -15.26
C GLY A 532 5.25 4.45 -14.81
N GLN A 533 4.08 3.90 -14.53
CA GLN A 533 2.92 4.60 -14.03
C GLN A 533 2.56 4.05 -12.65
N PHE A 534 2.68 4.88 -11.62
CA PHE A 534 2.35 4.53 -10.25
C PHE A 534 1.12 5.33 -9.84
N ILE A 535 -0.03 4.67 -9.80
CA ILE A 535 -1.35 5.30 -9.67
C ILE A 535 -2.10 4.76 -8.45
N GLU A 536 -2.60 5.64 -7.59
CA GLU A 536 -3.51 5.26 -6.49
C GLU A 536 -2.90 4.24 -5.50
N ASN A 537 -1.57 4.22 -5.36
CA ASN A 537 -0.85 3.35 -4.43
C ASN A 537 -0.67 4.01 -3.05
N LYS A 538 -0.44 3.17 -2.04
CA LYS A 538 0.02 3.59 -0.72
C LYS A 538 1.49 3.21 -0.55
N ILE A 539 2.34 4.20 -0.26
CA ILE A 539 3.79 4.01 -0.14
C ILE A 539 4.24 4.55 1.21
N HIS A 540 4.59 3.68 2.16
CA HIS A 540 4.81 4.15 3.53
C HIS A 540 5.76 3.30 4.38
N SER A 541 6.20 3.86 5.50
CA SER A 541 7.03 3.17 6.50
C SER A 541 8.34 2.59 5.94
N ASN A 542 8.80 3.06 4.77
CA ASN A 542 10.06 2.62 4.18
C ASN A 542 11.24 3.31 4.89
N ASN A 543 12.37 2.62 4.98
CA ASN A 543 13.57 3.15 5.66
C ASN A 543 14.25 4.28 4.89
N PHE A 544 14.10 4.34 3.56
CA PHE A 544 14.52 5.47 2.74
C PHE A 544 13.31 6.17 2.12
N ALA A 545 13.50 6.87 1.00
CA ALA A 545 12.42 7.67 0.42
C ALA A 545 11.30 6.78 -0.11
N GLY A 546 10.07 7.30 -0.12
CA GLY A 546 8.94 6.60 -0.73
C GLY A 546 9.20 6.31 -2.21
N VAL A 547 9.66 7.32 -2.95
CA VAL A 547 9.97 7.21 -4.37
C VAL A 547 11.34 7.82 -4.68
N TRP A 548 12.16 7.10 -5.42
CA TRP A 548 13.44 7.54 -5.98
C TRP A 548 13.38 7.62 -7.49
N ILE A 549 13.80 8.76 -8.05
CA ILE A 549 13.87 9.00 -9.48
C ILE A 549 15.26 9.53 -9.82
N THR A 550 16.00 8.80 -10.68
CA THR A 550 17.35 9.20 -11.08
C THR A 550 17.71 8.78 -12.49
N SER A 551 18.87 9.24 -12.98
CA SER A 551 19.52 8.77 -14.19
C SER A 551 18.61 8.92 -15.41
N ASN A 552 18.14 10.15 -15.64
CA ASN A 552 17.26 10.53 -16.75
C ASN A 552 15.90 9.80 -16.80
N SER A 553 15.46 9.21 -15.68
CA SER A 553 14.17 8.53 -15.60
C SER A 553 12.99 9.49 -15.54
N ASP A 554 11.85 9.06 -16.08
CA ASP A 554 10.66 9.91 -16.29
C ASP A 554 9.36 9.15 -15.96
N PRO A 555 9.12 8.78 -14.68
CA PRO A 555 7.90 8.08 -14.28
C PRO A 555 6.72 9.04 -14.05
N THR A 556 5.50 8.49 -14.07
CA THR A 556 4.30 9.20 -13.61
C THR A 556 3.89 8.71 -12.23
N ILE A 557 3.94 9.60 -11.23
CA ILE A 557 3.52 9.35 -9.85
C ILE A 557 2.22 10.12 -9.63
N ARG A 558 1.08 9.42 -9.61
CA ARG A 558 -0.24 10.06 -9.61
C ARG A 558 -1.20 9.51 -8.56
N ARG A 559 -1.87 10.39 -7.80
CA ARG A 559 -2.93 10.01 -6.83
C ARG A 559 -2.47 9.02 -5.74
N ASN A 560 -1.19 9.00 -5.41
CA ASN A 560 -0.67 8.12 -4.36
C ASN A 560 -0.71 8.81 -2.98
N ASP A 561 -0.82 8.00 -1.93
CA ASP A 561 -0.55 8.40 -0.56
C ASP A 561 0.90 8.00 -0.21
N ILE A 562 1.77 8.97 0.07
CA ILE A 562 3.21 8.75 0.35
C ILE A 562 3.55 9.28 1.74
N TYR A 563 3.72 8.40 2.72
CA TYR A 563 3.77 8.85 4.11
C TYR A 563 4.64 8.05 5.07
N ASN A 564 4.99 8.68 6.19
CA ASN A 564 5.72 8.07 7.31
C ASN A 564 7.01 7.32 6.88
N GLY A 565 7.66 7.77 5.79
CA GLY A 565 8.99 7.29 5.42
C GLY A 565 10.07 7.93 6.28
N HIS A 566 11.19 7.22 6.48
CA HIS A 566 12.31 7.72 7.29
C HIS A 566 13.25 8.67 6.50
N GLN A 567 12.99 8.91 5.22
CA GLN A 567 13.62 9.97 4.42
C GLN A 567 12.57 10.87 3.75
N GLY A 568 12.82 11.35 2.53
CA GLY A 568 11.88 12.21 1.80
C GLY A 568 10.72 11.41 1.21
N GLY A 569 9.61 12.07 0.90
CA GLY A 569 8.50 11.39 0.22
C GLY A 569 8.88 10.97 -1.20
N VAL A 570 9.22 11.96 -2.03
CA VAL A 570 9.72 11.78 -3.40
C VAL A 570 11.08 12.45 -3.52
N TYR A 571 12.11 11.70 -3.91
CA TYR A 571 13.47 12.21 -4.05
C TYR A 571 14.00 12.01 -5.47
N ILE A 572 14.34 13.13 -6.11
CA ILE A 572 14.65 13.25 -7.53
C ILE A 572 16.06 13.83 -7.67
N PHE A 573 16.95 13.09 -8.31
CA PHE A 573 18.36 13.46 -8.48
C PHE A 573 18.94 12.93 -9.80
N GLY A 574 20.18 13.30 -10.14
CA GLY A 574 20.88 12.78 -11.32
C GLY A 574 20.12 12.97 -12.64
N GLU A 575 19.70 14.21 -12.93
CA GLU A 575 18.90 14.56 -14.13
C GLU A 575 17.54 13.83 -14.20
N GLY A 576 17.01 13.40 -13.06
CA GLY A 576 15.68 12.80 -12.96
C GLY A 576 14.57 13.78 -13.39
N ARG A 577 13.52 13.22 -13.99
CA ARG A 577 12.32 13.94 -14.43
C ARG A 577 11.09 13.31 -13.81
N GLY A 578 9.96 13.30 -14.51
CA GLY A 578 8.72 12.70 -14.04
C GLY A 578 7.62 13.73 -13.81
N LEU A 579 6.40 13.20 -13.85
CA LEU A 579 5.18 13.92 -13.49
C LEU A 579 4.71 13.44 -12.12
N ILE A 580 4.72 14.35 -11.14
CA ILE A 580 4.25 14.11 -9.78
C ILE A 580 2.97 14.90 -9.61
N GLU A 581 1.82 14.23 -9.66
CA GLU A 581 0.52 14.93 -9.59
C GLU A 581 -0.56 14.30 -8.72
N HIS A 582 -1.39 15.14 -8.11
CA HIS A 582 -2.54 14.70 -7.30
C HIS A 582 -2.16 13.78 -6.12
N ASN A 583 -0.90 13.77 -5.69
CA ASN A 583 -0.46 12.94 -4.57
C ASN A 583 -0.68 13.65 -3.24
N ASN A 584 -0.80 12.85 -2.19
CA ASN A 584 -0.88 13.29 -0.81
C ASN A 584 0.38 12.80 -0.06
N ILE A 585 1.26 13.73 0.28
CA ILE A 585 2.62 13.44 0.78
C ILE A 585 2.76 14.01 2.19
N TYR A 586 2.92 13.15 3.20
CA TYR A 586 2.87 13.60 4.59
C TYR A 586 3.63 12.76 5.61
N GLY A 587 3.95 13.32 6.77
CA GLY A 587 4.55 12.57 7.89
C GLY A 587 5.97 12.04 7.65
N ASN A 588 6.58 12.35 6.51
CA ASN A 588 7.93 11.92 6.16
C ASN A 588 8.99 12.67 7.00
N ALA A 589 10.09 11.99 7.32
CA ALA A 589 11.14 12.52 8.19
C ALA A 589 11.99 13.62 7.51
N LEU A 590 12.23 13.50 6.20
CA LEU A 590 12.87 14.56 5.39
C LEU A 590 11.83 15.28 4.52
N ALA A 591 12.30 16.02 3.50
CA ALA A 591 11.41 16.85 2.69
C ALA A 591 10.34 16.02 1.99
N GLY A 592 9.13 16.55 1.88
CA GLY A 592 8.05 15.88 1.15
C GLY A 592 8.46 15.57 -0.29
N ILE A 593 9.00 16.58 -0.98
CA ILE A 593 9.63 16.43 -2.30
C ILE A 593 11.02 17.05 -2.26
N GLN A 594 12.03 16.31 -2.75
CA GLN A 594 13.40 16.80 -2.89
C GLN A 594 13.85 16.73 -4.36
N ILE A 595 14.37 17.83 -4.90
CA ILE A 595 14.81 17.96 -6.29
C ILE A 595 16.25 18.44 -6.30
N ARG A 596 17.17 17.69 -6.91
CA ARG A 596 18.58 18.09 -6.97
C ARG A 596 19.35 17.62 -8.20
N THR A 597 20.61 18.05 -8.30
CA THR A 597 21.56 17.59 -9.32
C THR A 597 21.00 17.74 -10.75
N ASN A 598 20.63 18.97 -11.11
CA ASN A 598 20.04 19.34 -12.40
C ASN A 598 18.73 18.62 -12.79
N SER A 599 18.03 17.99 -11.83
CA SER A 599 16.73 17.36 -12.09
C SER A 599 15.65 18.38 -12.40
N ASP A 600 14.71 18.03 -13.27
CA ASP A 600 13.69 18.94 -13.82
C ASP A 600 12.30 18.26 -13.93
N PRO A 601 11.63 18.00 -12.79
CA PRO A 601 10.31 17.37 -12.77
C PRO A 601 9.16 18.37 -12.93
N ILE A 602 7.97 17.85 -13.24
CA ILE A 602 6.71 18.59 -13.14
C ILE A 602 5.98 18.15 -11.86
N VAL A 603 5.77 19.07 -10.94
CA VAL A 603 5.10 18.84 -9.65
C VAL A 603 3.82 19.67 -9.61
N ARG A 604 2.64 19.03 -9.67
CA ARG A 604 1.37 19.76 -9.69
C ARG A 604 0.21 19.14 -8.93
N HIS A 605 -0.71 19.94 -8.41
CA HIS A 605 -1.91 19.45 -7.71
C HIS A 605 -1.63 18.52 -6.52
N ASN A 606 -0.45 18.58 -5.91
CA ASN A 606 -0.12 17.74 -4.76
C ASN A 606 -0.46 18.46 -3.44
N LYS A 607 -0.78 17.67 -2.42
CA LYS A 607 -0.84 18.10 -1.03
C LYS A 607 0.43 17.64 -0.31
N ILE A 608 1.20 18.57 0.24
CA ILE A 608 2.50 18.28 0.87
C ILE A 608 2.50 18.86 2.28
N HIS A 609 2.34 18.01 3.29
CA HIS A 609 2.02 18.52 4.62
C HIS A 609 2.48 17.68 5.80
N HIS A 610 2.51 18.28 6.98
CA HIS A 610 2.79 17.58 8.24
C HIS A 610 4.11 16.78 8.22
N GLY A 611 5.08 17.18 7.38
CA GLY A 611 6.43 16.60 7.35
C GLY A 611 7.31 17.14 8.47
N GLN A 612 8.33 16.37 8.84
CA GLN A 612 9.30 16.76 9.88
C GLN A 612 10.39 17.71 9.33
N HIS A 613 10.46 17.88 8.01
CA HIS A 613 11.36 18.81 7.32
C HIS A 613 10.56 19.87 6.55
N GLY A 614 11.18 20.51 5.55
CA GLY A 614 10.49 21.40 4.62
C GLY A 614 9.60 20.67 3.62
N GLY A 615 8.60 21.34 3.06
CA GLY A 615 7.65 20.71 2.14
C GLY A 615 8.31 20.30 0.82
N ILE A 616 8.86 21.28 0.10
CA ILE A 616 9.62 21.07 -1.14
C ILE A 616 11.03 21.63 -0.95
N TYR A 617 12.05 20.82 -1.26
CA TYR A 617 13.45 21.22 -1.15
C TYR A 617 14.18 21.09 -2.50
N VAL A 618 14.59 22.21 -3.08
CA VAL A 618 15.28 22.29 -4.37
C VAL A 618 16.71 22.76 -4.15
N HIS A 619 17.69 21.92 -4.46
CA HIS A 619 19.12 22.20 -4.21
C HIS A 619 20.03 21.67 -5.32
N GLU A 620 21.32 22.00 -5.29
CA GLU A 620 22.33 21.56 -6.27
C GLU A 620 21.87 21.73 -7.74
N LYS A 621 21.55 22.97 -8.12
CA LYS A 621 21.09 23.33 -9.48
C LYS A 621 19.77 22.65 -9.89
N GLY A 622 18.97 22.18 -8.93
CA GLY A 622 17.65 21.63 -9.18
C GLY A 622 16.74 22.64 -9.91
N GLN A 623 15.89 22.10 -10.78
CA GLN A 623 14.94 22.83 -11.61
C GLN A 623 13.53 22.32 -11.32
N GLY A 624 12.61 22.45 -12.29
CA GLY A 624 11.26 21.94 -12.20
C GLY A 624 10.19 23.01 -12.27
N LEU A 625 9.04 22.59 -12.79
CA LEU A 625 7.80 23.35 -12.75
C LEU A 625 6.98 22.87 -11.56
N ILE A 626 6.80 23.74 -10.56
CA ILE A 626 6.04 23.47 -9.35
C ILE A 626 4.78 24.34 -9.39
N GLU A 627 3.63 23.75 -9.72
CA GLU A 627 2.40 24.53 -9.91
C GLU A 627 1.16 23.96 -9.22
N GLU A 628 0.28 24.85 -8.74
CA GLU A 628 -1.04 24.43 -8.22
C GLU A 628 -0.96 23.40 -7.09
N ASN A 629 0.11 23.42 -6.29
CA ASN A 629 0.27 22.58 -5.11
C ASN A 629 -0.19 23.29 -3.83
N GLU A 630 -0.57 22.49 -2.83
CA GLU A 630 -0.92 22.94 -1.48
C GLU A 630 0.16 22.44 -0.50
N VAL A 631 0.92 23.36 0.10
CA VAL A 631 2.06 23.06 0.97
C VAL A 631 1.83 23.68 2.35
N TYR A 632 1.66 22.86 3.39
CA TYR A 632 1.27 23.38 4.70
C TYR A 632 1.68 22.53 5.90
N ALA A 633 1.69 23.13 7.10
CA ALA A 633 1.97 22.43 8.37
C ALA A 633 3.29 21.64 8.44
N ASN A 634 4.24 21.93 7.54
CA ASN A 634 5.58 21.36 7.57
C ASN A 634 6.42 22.03 8.68
N THR A 635 7.37 21.28 9.23
CA THR A 635 8.14 21.72 10.41
C THR A 635 9.20 22.76 10.05
N LEU A 636 9.82 22.64 8.87
CA LEU A 636 10.74 23.67 8.35
C LEU A 636 10.05 24.52 7.27
N ALA A 637 10.83 25.17 6.41
CA ALA A 637 10.31 26.04 5.36
C ALA A 637 9.32 25.30 4.43
N GLY A 638 8.25 25.98 4.01
CA GLY A 638 7.29 25.40 3.06
C GLY A 638 7.99 24.97 1.77
N VAL A 639 8.73 25.90 1.16
CA VAL A 639 9.63 25.65 0.04
C VAL A 639 11.01 26.21 0.35
N TRP A 640 12.06 25.43 0.11
CA TRP A 640 13.44 25.84 0.26
C TRP A 640 14.21 25.67 -1.05
N ILE A 641 14.82 26.75 -1.54
CA ILE A 641 15.55 26.83 -2.81
C ILE A 641 16.98 27.29 -2.52
N THR A 642 17.97 26.49 -2.93
CA THR A 642 19.38 26.75 -2.61
C THR A 642 20.37 26.28 -3.67
N THR A 643 21.63 26.69 -3.53
CA THR A 643 22.80 26.12 -4.22
C THR A 643 22.64 26.16 -5.74
N GLY A 644 22.36 27.35 -6.26
CA GLY A 644 22.22 27.60 -7.70
C GLY A 644 20.95 27.06 -8.34
N SER A 645 19.97 26.60 -7.56
CA SER A 645 18.70 26.06 -8.08
C SER A 645 17.80 27.16 -8.63
N THR A 646 17.08 26.87 -9.72
CA THR A 646 16.26 27.87 -10.43
C THR A 646 14.85 27.39 -10.81
N PRO A 647 14.04 26.85 -9.88
CA PRO A 647 12.71 26.33 -10.19
C PRO A 647 11.70 27.44 -10.56
N VAL A 648 10.59 27.05 -11.19
CA VAL A 648 9.44 27.92 -11.45
C VAL A 648 8.28 27.49 -10.55
N LEU A 649 7.89 28.37 -9.63
CA LEU A 649 6.78 28.19 -8.72
C LEU A 649 5.60 29.07 -9.14
N ARG A 650 4.48 28.47 -9.55
CA ARG A 650 3.29 29.24 -9.94
C ARG A 650 1.97 28.74 -9.37
N ARG A 651 1.08 29.65 -8.97
CA ARG A 651 -0.28 29.29 -8.51
C ARG A 651 -0.33 28.29 -7.35
N ASN A 652 0.71 28.23 -6.51
CA ASN A 652 0.73 27.38 -5.33
C ASN A 652 0.12 28.10 -4.12
N ARG A 653 -0.41 27.31 -3.19
CA ARG A 653 -0.85 27.73 -1.86
C ARG A 653 0.15 27.23 -0.82
N ILE A 654 0.92 28.14 -0.22
CA ILE A 654 1.98 27.81 0.73
C ILE A 654 1.62 28.48 2.06
N HIS A 655 1.15 27.71 3.04
CA HIS A 655 0.58 28.33 4.23
C HIS A 655 0.74 27.53 5.52
N SER A 656 0.44 28.17 6.64
CA SER A 656 0.35 27.49 7.95
C SER A 656 1.63 26.69 8.30
N GLY A 657 2.80 27.15 7.85
CA GLY A 657 4.09 26.54 8.13
C GLY A 657 4.63 26.98 9.49
N LYS A 658 5.40 26.11 10.15
CA LYS A 658 6.05 26.43 11.43
C LYS A 658 7.32 27.28 11.25
N GLN A 659 7.78 27.46 10.01
CA GLN A 659 8.91 28.32 9.65
C GLN A 659 8.56 29.34 8.56
N VAL A 660 9.49 29.62 7.65
CA VAL A 660 9.36 30.53 6.51
C VAL A 660 8.49 29.88 5.43
N GLY A 661 7.70 30.66 4.70
CA GLY A 661 6.92 30.14 3.57
C GLY A 661 7.82 29.66 2.42
N VAL A 662 8.54 30.60 1.80
CA VAL A 662 9.50 30.33 0.71
C VAL A 662 10.87 30.90 1.07
N TYR A 663 11.90 30.08 1.02
CA TYR A 663 13.24 30.45 1.43
C TYR A 663 14.26 30.30 0.31
N PHE A 664 14.82 31.42 -0.15
CA PHE A 664 15.94 31.47 -1.08
C PHE A 664 17.25 31.69 -0.33
N TYR A 665 18.16 30.72 -0.45
CA TYR A 665 19.44 30.67 0.26
C TYR A 665 20.58 30.33 -0.69
N ASP A 666 21.80 30.76 -0.37
CA ASP A 666 23.05 30.36 -1.06
C ASP A 666 22.94 30.31 -2.59
N ASN A 667 22.79 31.48 -3.20
CA ASN A 667 22.59 31.62 -4.66
C ASN A 667 21.33 30.88 -5.17
N GLY A 668 20.25 30.86 -4.40
CA GLY A 668 18.95 30.39 -4.85
C GLY A 668 18.32 31.41 -5.81
N HIS A 669 17.84 30.94 -6.96
CA HIS A 669 17.12 31.76 -7.94
C HIS A 669 15.79 31.09 -8.31
N GLY A 670 15.20 31.52 -9.43
CA GLY A 670 13.95 31.00 -9.93
C GLY A 670 12.86 32.07 -9.97
N ARG A 671 11.65 31.62 -10.29
CA ARG A 671 10.48 32.49 -10.44
C ARG A 671 9.42 32.05 -9.45
N LEU A 672 8.87 33.00 -8.69
CA LEU A 672 7.75 32.82 -7.79
C LEU A 672 6.61 33.70 -8.31
N GLU A 673 5.62 33.12 -8.98
CA GLU A 673 4.58 33.83 -9.73
C GLU A 673 3.15 33.45 -9.35
N ASP A 674 2.28 34.43 -9.09
CA ASP A 674 0.85 34.19 -8.87
C ASP A 674 0.57 33.19 -7.71
N ASN A 675 1.39 33.16 -6.65
CA ASN A 675 1.21 32.28 -5.49
C ASN A 675 0.53 33.00 -4.31
N ASP A 676 -0.18 32.20 -3.50
CA ASP A 676 -0.75 32.61 -2.21
C ASP A 676 0.15 32.09 -1.08
N ILE A 677 0.79 33.00 -0.32
CA ILE A 677 1.74 32.65 0.76
C ILE A 677 1.29 33.29 2.07
N PHE A 678 0.84 32.48 3.05
CA PHE A 678 0.19 33.07 4.23
C PHE A 678 0.26 32.27 5.53
N ASN A 679 0.02 32.95 6.66
CA ASN A 679 -0.09 32.34 7.99
C ASN A 679 1.15 31.52 8.41
N HIS A 680 2.34 31.99 8.07
CA HIS A 680 3.60 31.38 8.52
C HIS A 680 4.04 31.96 9.87
N LEU A 681 4.70 31.15 10.70
CA LEU A 681 5.26 31.63 11.96
C LEU A 681 6.41 32.63 11.74
N TYR A 682 7.13 32.50 10.63
CA TYR A 682 8.15 33.45 10.21
C TYR A 682 7.70 34.22 8.96
N SER A 683 8.65 34.86 8.28
CA SER A 683 8.34 35.61 7.07
C SER A 683 7.73 34.73 5.99
N GLY A 684 6.83 35.30 5.18
CA GLY A 684 6.28 34.62 4.02
C GLY A 684 7.39 34.26 3.03
N VAL A 685 8.31 35.20 2.75
CA VAL A 685 9.47 34.97 1.89
C VAL A 685 10.75 35.47 2.53
N GLN A 686 11.84 34.71 2.39
CA GLN A 686 13.20 35.13 2.77
C GLN A 686 14.18 35.00 1.62
N ILE A 687 15.07 35.99 1.46
CA ILE A 687 16.10 36.06 0.42
C ILE A 687 17.42 36.45 1.05
N ARG A 688 18.46 35.60 0.94
CA ARG A 688 19.81 35.94 1.42
C ARG A 688 20.95 35.27 0.66
N THR A 689 22.18 35.71 0.96
CA THR A 689 23.44 35.08 0.49
C THR A 689 23.50 35.02 -1.04
N GLY A 690 23.45 36.18 -1.69
CA GLY A 690 23.55 36.29 -3.15
C GLY A 690 22.31 35.80 -3.93
N SER A 691 21.31 35.24 -3.25
CA SER A 691 20.06 34.81 -3.87
C SER A 691 19.37 35.97 -4.59
N ASN A 692 18.88 35.70 -5.80
CA ASN A 692 18.29 36.71 -6.68
C ASN A 692 17.08 36.15 -7.45
N PRO A 693 15.95 35.92 -6.77
CA PRO A 693 14.73 35.41 -7.39
C PRO A 693 13.90 36.53 -8.04
N ILE A 694 13.03 36.14 -8.98
CA ILE A 694 11.96 37.01 -9.49
C ILE A 694 10.66 36.63 -8.78
N ILE A 695 10.10 37.56 -8.00
CA ILE A 695 8.89 37.37 -7.21
C ILE A 695 7.82 38.31 -7.78
N ARG A 696 6.82 37.75 -8.46
CA ARG A 696 5.84 38.54 -9.19
C ARG A 696 4.39 38.14 -8.96
N LYS A 697 3.48 39.12 -8.79
CA LYS A 697 2.02 38.90 -8.67
C LYS A 697 1.60 37.94 -7.54
N ASN A 698 2.41 37.82 -6.49
CA ASN A 698 2.06 36.98 -5.34
C ASN A 698 1.26 37.78 -4.32
N LYS A 699 0.47 37.07 -3.52
CA LYS A 699 -0.18 37.58 -2.31
C LYS A 699 0.54 37.01 -1.09
N ILE A 700 1.01 37.88 -0.19
CA ILE A 700 1.80 37.50 0.99
C ILE A 700 1.21 38.15 2.25
N TRP A 701 0.61 37.36 3.15
CA TRP A 701 -0.12 37.92 4.30
C TRP A 701 -0.19 37.02 5.54
N GLY A 702 -0.62 37.58 6.68
CA GLY A 702 -0.91 36.82 7.90
C GLY A 702 0.33 36.21 8.58
N GLY A 703 1.54 36.57 8.16
CA GLY A 703 2.77 36.13 8.79
C GLY A 703 2.94 36.76 10.19
N GLN A 704 3.44 35.99 11.15
CA GLN A 704 3.76 36.52 12.50
C GLN A 704 5.07 37.34 12.53
N ASN A 705 5.83 37.33 11.44
CA ASN A 705 7.00 38.18 11.20
C ASN A 705 6.74 39.10 9.99
N GLY A 706 7.80 39.65 9.38
CA GLY A 706 7.65 40.50 8.19
C GLY A 706 7.23 39.72 6.94
N GLY A 707 6.48 40.32 6.02
CA GLY A 707 5.98 39.63 4.82
C GLY A 707 7.11 39.08 3.94
N VAL A 708 8.04 39.94 3.54
CA VAL A 708 9.28 39.58 2.83
C VAL A 708 10.50 40.11 3.56
N LEU A 709 11.50 39.25 3.80
CA LEU A 709 12.76 39.63 4.42
C LEU A 709 13.95 39.37 3.47
N VAL A 710 14.65 40.44 3.11
CA VAL A 710 15.88 40.43 2.31
C VAL A 710 17.06 40.82 3.19
N TYR A 711 18.03 39.93 3.34
CA TYR A 711 19.17 40.13 4.25
C TYR A 711 20.46 39.46 3.78
N ASN A 712 21.58 39.83 4.40
CA ASN A 712 22.93 39.29 4.14
C ASN A 712 23.28 39.26 2.64
N GLY A 713 23.24 40.42 1.98
CA GLY A 713 23.53 40.55 0.55
C GLY A 713 22.49 39.89 -0.36
N GLY A 714 21.24 39.76 0.11
CA GLY A 714 20.13 39.34 -0.74
C GLY A 714 19.78 40.39 -1.80
N LEU A 715 19.35 39.93 -2.97
CA LEU A 715 18.94 40.78 -4.08
C LEU A 715 17.44 40.56 -4.33
N GLY A 716 17.05 40.15 -5.54
CA GLY A 716 15.68 39.81 -5.89
C GLY A 716 14.92 40.98 -6.50
N ILE A 717 13.98 40.63 -7.37
CA ILE A 717 13.04 41.55 -8.01
C ILE A 717 11.64 41.23 -7.51
N LEU A 718 11.04 42.14 -6.76
CA LEU A 718 9.67 42.05 -6.28
C LEU A 718 8.80 42.94 -7.15
N GLU A 719 7.93 42.36 -7.97
CA GLU A 719 7.08 43.09 -8.90
C GLU A 719 5.60 42.76 -8.76
N GLN A 720 4.73 43.79 -8.70
CA GLN A 720 3.27 43.58 -8.72
C GLN A 720 2.74 42.66 -7.60
N ASN A 721 3.43 42.55 -6.47
CA ASN A 721 2.97 41.74 -5.34
C ASN A 721 2.04 42.55 -4.43
N GLU A 722 1.15 41.84 -3.74
CA GLU A 722 0.32 42.36 -2.66
C GLU A 722 0.82 41.79 -1.32
N ILE A 723 1.29 42.65 -0.43
CA ILE A 723 1.87 42.27 0.86
C ILE A 723 1.09 43.00 1.96
N PHE A 724 0.36 42.27 2.79
CA PHE A 724 -0.59 42.89 3.72
C PHE A 724 -0.83 42.07 4.99
N ASP A 725 -1.41 42.70 6.02
CA ASP A 725 -1.81 42.03 7.29
C ASP A 725 -0.70 41.15 7.90
N ASN A 726 0.55 41.62 7.83
CA ASN A 726 1.68 40.97 8.49
C ASN A 726 1.88 41.63 9.87
N ALA A 727 2.28 40.83 10.85
CA ALA A 727 2.44 41.29 12.23
C ALA A 727 3.66 42.22 12.40
N MET A 728 4.67 42.08 11.54
CA MET A 728 5.78 43.02 11.42
C MET A 728 5.77 43.68 10.04
N ALA A 729 6.88 44.30 9.63
CA ALA A 729 6.89 45.08 8.41
C ALA A 729 6.53 44.28 7.15
N GLY A 730 5.86 44.93 6.19
CA GLY A 730 5.55 44.30 4.91
C GLY A 730 6.82 43.80 4.22
N VAL A 731 7.83 44.67 4.07
CA VAL A 731 9.14 44.28 3.55
C VAL A 731 10.27 44.77 4.45
N TRP A 732 11.21 43.88 4.77
CA TRP A 732 12.46 44.19 5.44
C TRP A 732 13.66 44.04 4.52
N ILE A 733 14.53 45.06 4.51
CA ILE A 733 15.79 45.07 3.77
C ILE A 733 16.92 45.37 4.76
N LYS A 734 17.85 44.44 4.96
CA LYS A 734 18.95 44.65 5.90
C LYS A 734 20.28 44.03 5.48
N THR A 735 21.35 44.40 6.17
CA THR A 735 22.70 43.80 6.03
C THR A 735 23.17 43.82 4.57
N ASP A 736 23.36 45.04 4.06
CA ASP A 736 23.88 45.32 2.71
C ASP A 736 23.08 44.73 1.54
N SER A 737 21.83 44.32 1.79
CA SER A 737 20.93 43.80 0.75
C SER A 737 20.46 44.89 -0.20
N ASN A 738 20.23 44.52 -1.45
CA ASN A 738 19.90 45.48 -2.53
C ASN A 738 18.82 44.94 -3.48
N PRO A 739 17.58 44.74 -3.01
CA PRO A 739 16.47 44.29 -3.85
C PRO A 739 15.91 45.42 -4.72
N THR A 740 15.17 45.05 -5.77
CA THR A 740 14.34 45.99 -6.54
C THR A 740 12.87 45.71 -6.27
N LEU A 741 12.13 46.71 -5.78
CA LEU A 741 10.69 46.65 -5.51
C LEU A 741 9.98 47.55 -6.52
N ARG A 742 9.17 46.97 -7.41
CA ARG A 742 8.45 47.70 -8.44
C ARG A 742 6.95 47.42 -8.45
N ARG A 743 6.12 48.45 -8.42
CA ARG A 743 4.65 48.32 -8.60
C ARG A 743 3.98 47.38 -7.58
N ASN A 744 4.51 47.29 -6.37
CA ASN A 744 3.91 46.47 -5.30
C ASN A 744 2.89 47.29 -4.50
N LYS A 745 1.92 46.60 -3.89
CA LYS A 745 1.01 47.16 -2.88
C LYS A 745 1.38 46.60 -1.51
N ILE A 746 1.70 47.49 -0.57
CA ILE A 746 2.14 47.12 0.78
C ILE A 746 1.28 47.84 1.80
N TYR A 747 0.39 47.12 2.48
CA TYR A 747 -0.69 47.79 3.20
C TYR A 747 -1.26 47.01 4.38
N ASP A 748 -2.00 47.71 5.25
CA ASP A 748 -2.70 47.13 6.42
C ASP A 748 -1.77 46.27 7.31
N GLY A 749 -0.47 46.55 7.35
CA GLY A 749 0.51 45.89 8.24
C GLY A 749 0.51 46.49 9.65
N ARG A 750 0.86 45.68 10.65
CA ARG A 750 0.88 46.11 12.07
C ARG A 750 2.17 46.84 12.49
N ASP A 751 3.14 46.94 11.58
CA ASP A 751 4.40 47.67 11.74
C ASP A 751 4.63 48.58 10.52
N GLY A 752 5.87 48.91 10.16
CA GLY A 752 6.18 49.75 9.01
C GLY A 752 5.87 49.06 7.69
N GLY A 753 5.54 49.82 6.63
CA GLY A 753 5.30 49.23 5.31
C GLY A 753 6.57 48.58 4.77
N ILE A 754 7.63 49.38 4.64
CA ILE A 754 8.97 48.92 4.28
C ILE A 754 9.98 49.45 5.30
N CYS A 755 10.78 48.57 5.90
CA CYS A 755 11.86 48.99 6.79
C CYS A 755 13.23 48.57 6.27
N ILE A 756 14.17 49.52 6.28
CA ILE A 756 15.50 49.40 5.66
C ILE A 756 16.55 49.74 6.72
N PHE A 757 17.39 48.76 7.06
CA PHE A 757 18.34 48.82 8.17
C PHE A 757 19.74 48.31 7.77
N ASN A 758 20.73 48.58 8.62
CA ASN A 758 22.07 47.99 8.60
C ASN A 758 22.72 47.98 7.19
N GLY A 759 22.94 49.17 6.61
CA GLY A 759 23.54 49.29 5.28
C GLY A 759 22.62 48.87 4.13
N GLY A 760 21.34 48.60 4.42
CA GLY A 760 20.33 48.23 3.42
C GLY A 760 20.24 49.26 2.28
N LYS A 761 20.09 48.73 1.07
CA LYS A 761 19.95 49.49 -0.18
C LYS A 761 18.63 49.10 -0.83
N GLY A 762 18.53 49.32 -2.12
CA GLY A 762 17.40 48.92 -2.94
C GLY A 762 16.80 50.07 -3.72
N VAL A 763 16.08 49.70 -4.77
CA VAL A 763 15.31 50.62 -5.61
C VAL A 763 13.84 50.33 -5.42
N LEU A 764 13.12 51.31 -4.89
CA LEU A 764 11.69 51.27 -4.65
C LEU A 764 11.04 52.16 -5.70
N GLU A 765 10.39 51.57 -6.70
CA GLU A 765 9.81 52.28 -7.83
C GLU A 765 8.30 52.01 -7.98
N GLU A 766 7.49 53.07 -8.09
CA GLU A 766 6.06 52.96 -8.41
C GLU A 766 5.25 52.08 -7.43
N ASN A 767 5.66 51.98 -6.16
CA ASN A 767 4.94 51.21 -5.15
C ASN A 767 3.86 52.05 -4.47
N ASP A 768 2.78 51.38 -4.07
CA ASP A 768 1.71 51.92 -3.23
C ASP A 768 1.89 51.38 -1.81
N ILE A 769 2.14 52.27 -0.85
CA ILE A 769 2.40 51.91 0.54
C ILE A 769 1.40 52.67 1.43
N PHE A 770 0.46 51.97 2.05
CA PHE A 770 -0.65 52.66 2.72
C PHE A 770 -1.26 51.93 3.90
N ARG A 771 -1.90 52.67 4.82
CA ARG A 771 -2.61 52.12 5.99
C ARG A 771 -1.81 51.18 6.87
N ASN A 772 -0.48 51.33 6.89
CA ASN A 772 0.38 50.62 7.83
C ASN A 772 0.33 51.33 9.20
N ALA A 773 0.48 50.56 10.28
CA ALA A 773 0.36 51.08 11.64
C ALA A 773 1.54 51.98 12.04
N GLN A 774 2.74 51.72 11.51
CA GLN A 774 3.92 52.58 11.67
C GLN A 774 4.26 53.30 10.36
N ALA A 775 5.49 53.81 10.27
CA ALA A 775 5.93 54.57 9.12
C ALA A 775 5.74 53.79 7.80
N GLY A 776 5.27 54.47 6.75
CA GLY A 776 5.14 53.86 5.43
C GLY A 776 6.49 53.30 4.95
N VAL A 777 7.54 54.12 5.00
CA VAL A 777 8.92 53.67 4.79
C VAL A 777 9.81 54.16 5.93
N LEU A 778 10.46 53.23 6.64
CA LEU A 778 11.43 53.52 7.69
C LEU A 778 12.86 53.20 7.22
N ILE A 779 13.76 54.16 7.28
CA ILE A 779 15.14 54.06 6.82
C ILE A 779 16.08 54.39 7.97
N SER A 780 16.98 53.47 8.33
CA SER A 780 17.83 53.62 9.52
C SER A 780 19.18 52.92 9.35
N THR A 781 20.11 53.23 10.25
CA THR A 781 21.37 52.51 10.47
C THR A 781 22.23 52.45 9.20
N GLN A 782 22.67 53.63 8.76
CA GLN A 782 23.56 53.80 7.60
C GLN A 782 22.99 53.25 6.27
N SER A 783 21.67 53.10 6.17
CA SER A 783 21.01 52.68 4.94
C SER A 783 20.92 53.82 3.92
N HIS A 784 20.84 53.48 2.64
CA HIS A 784 20.85 54.43 1.51
C HIS A 784 20.07 53.91 0.30
N PRO A 785 18.73 53.78 0.40
CA PRO A 785 17.88 53.35 -0.70
C PRO A 785 17.53 54.49 -1.67
N VAL A 786 16.98 54.12 -2.82
CA VAL A 786 16.44 55.04 -3.83
C VAL A 786 14.94 54.82 -3.96
N LEU A 787 14.15 55.85 -3.68
CA LEU A 787 12.69 55.85 -3.78
C LEU A 787 12.27 56.72 -4.98
N ARG A 788 11.63 56.13 -5.98
CA ARG A 788 11.15 56.82 -7.19
C ARG A 788 9.66 56.60 -7.44
N ARG A 789 8.92 57.69 -7.66
CA ARG A 789 7.51 57.63 -8.11
C ARG A 789 6.58 56.77 -7.21
N ASN A 790 6.88 56.63 -5.93
CA ASN A 790 6.04 55.89 -4.99
C ASN A 790 4.89 56.75 -4.47
N ARG A 791 3.78 56.12 -4.08
CA ARG A 791 2.67 56.74 -3.35
C ARG A 791 2.64 56.20 -1.93
N ILE A 792 2.79 57.07 -0.93
CA ILE A 792 2.86 56.70 0.49
C ILE A 792 1.79 57.49 1.25
N PHE A 793 0.72 56.81 1.68
CA PHE A 793 -0.48 57.51 2.11
C PHE A 793 -1.36 56.76 3.12
N ASP A 794 -2.29 57.46 3.75
CA ASP A 794 -3.25 56.90 4.72
C ASP A 794 -2.60 56.12 5.89
N GLY A 795 -1.31 56.34 6.17
CA GLY A 795 -0.59 55.66 7.24
C GLY A 795 -0.97 56.19 8.62
N LEU A 796 -0.97 55.31 9.62
CA LEU A 796 -1.25 55.69 11.01
C LEU A 796 -0.04 56.36 11.71
N ALA A 797 1.08 56.52 11.01
CA ALA A 797 2.26 57.23 11.50
C ALA A 797 2.80 58.23 10.45
N ALA A 798 4.12 58.32 10.29
CA ALA A 798 4.77 59.15 9.27
C ALA A 798 4.74 58.47 7.90
N GLY A 799 4.79 59.24 6.82
CA GLY A 799 4.92 58.68 5.47
C GLY A 799 6.29 58.03 5.27
N VAL A 800 7.36 58.84 5.32
CA VAL A 800 8.75 58.40 5.26
C VAL A 800 9.50 58.89 6.50
N GLU A 801 10.23 58.00 7.15
CA GLU A 801 11.05 58.27 8.31
C GLU A 801 12.52 57.90 8.04
N ILE A 802 13.46 58.81 8.33
CA ILE A 802 14.90 58.56 8.16
C ILE A 802 15.66 58.92 9.45
N THR A 803 16.38 57.95 10.02
CA THR A 803 17.11 58.07 11.31
C THR A 803 18.49 57.40 11.28
N ASN A 804 19.24 57.48 12.38
CA ASN A 804 20.48 56.73 12.64
C ASN A 804 21.52 56.79 11.50
N ASN A 805 21.91 58.01 11.12
CA ASN A 805 22.89 58.27 10.06
C ASN A 805 22.56 57.63 8.70
N ALA A 806 21.30 57.26 8.46
CA ALA A 806 20.86 56.86 7.13
C ALA A 806 20.67 58.08 6.23
N THR A 807 20.64 57.83 4.93
CA THR A 807 20.25 58.80 3.90
C THR A 807 19.35 58.11 2.89
N ALA A 808 18.79 58.85 1.94
CA ALA A 808 18.02 58.30 0.85
C ALA A 808 17.96 59.27 -0.33
N THR A 809 17.71 58.74 -1.54
CA THR A 809 17.34 59.57 -2.69
C THR A 809 15.84 59.42 -2.94
N LEU A 810 15.08 60.49 -2.76
CA LEU A 810 13.64 60.53 -3.03
C LEU A 810 13.41 61.37 -4.29
N GLU A 811 12.85 60.75 -5.33
CA GLU A 811 12.57 61.40 -6.60
C GLU A 811 11.11 61.19 -7.06
N SER A 812 10.37 62.28 -7.27
CA SER A 812 8.99 62.26 -7.79
C SER A 812 7.99 61.43 -6.97
N ASN A 813 8.21 61.26 -5.67
CA ASN A 813 7.27 60.54 -4.79
C ASN A 813 6.10 61.43 -4.36
N GLN A 814 4.96 60.82 -4.05
CA GLN A 814 3.77 61.46 -3.49
C GLN A 814 3.55 60.93 -2.07
N ILE A 815 3.57 61.81 -1.07
CA ILE A 815 3.44 61.45 0.35
C ILE A 815 2.35 62.30 0.99
N PHE A 816 1.20 61.69 1.33
CA PHE A 816 0.01 62.45 1.71
C PHE A 816 -0.91 61.72 2.68
N ASN A 817 -1.77 62.46 3.39
CA ASN A 817 -2.79 61.91 4.29
C ASN A 817 -2.27 60.94 5.37
N ASN A 818 -1.03 61.12 5.86
CA ASN A 818 -0.49 60.36 6.97
C ASN A 818 -0.80 61.06 8.31
N LYS A 819 -0.93 60.29 9.41
CA LYS A 819 -1.27 60.82 10.75
C LYS A 819 -0.23 61.80 11.31
N PHE A 820 1.06 61.56 11.03
CA PHE A 820 2.15 62.46 11.42
C PHE A 820 2.68 63.22 10.20
N GLY A 821 3.96 63.57 10.18
CA GLY A 821 4.57 64.23 9.04
C GLY A 821 4.69 63.30 7.83
N GLY A 822 4.63 63.88 6.63
CA GLY A 822 4.90 63.12 5.41
C GLY A 822 6.36 62.67 5.31
N LEU A 823 7.31 63.55 5.66
CA LEU A 823 8.74 63.23 5.71
C LEU A 823 9.32 63.68 7.06
N CYS A 824 9.77 62.73 7.87
CA CYS A 824 10.38 62.99 9.17
C CYS A 824 11.86 62.60 9.15
N LEU A 825 12.74 63.52 9.57
CA LEU A 825 14.20 63.38 9.47
C LEU A 825 14.87 63.61 10.82
N ALA A 826 15.66 62.63 11.28
CA ALA A 826 16.42 62.77 12.52
C ALA A 826 17.56 63.79 12.39
N SER A 827 18.11 64.23 13.52
CA SER A 827 19.25 65.14 13.54
C SER A 827 20.45 64.59 12.77
N GLY A 828 21.00 65.41 11.88
CA GLY A 828 22.15 65.05 11.03
C GLY A 828 21.80 64.28 9.76
N VAL A 829 20.52 63.94 9.53
CA VAL A 829 20.07 63.26 8.31
C VAL A 829 19.80 64.25 7.19
N GLN A 830 20.42 64.02 6.02
CA GLN A 830 20.21 64.83 4.82
C GLN A 830 19.93 63.92 3.60
N PRO A 831 18.66 63.73 3.23
CA PRO A 831 18.31 63.00 2.01
C PRO A 831 18.42 63.90 0.77
N THR A 832 18.59 63.29 -0.39
CA THR A 832 18.48 63.98 -1.68
C THR A 832 17.02 64.00 -2.12
N LEU A 833 16.45 65.19 -2.30
CA LEU A 833 15.06 65.38 -2.70
C LEU A 833 14.96 65.97 -4.10
N LYS A 834 14.16 65.37 -4.98
CA LYS A 834 13.92 65.88 -6.34
C LYS A 834 12.46 65.70 -6.75
N ALA A 835 11.74 66.81 -6.95
CA ALA A 835 10.36 66.84 -7.45
C ALA A 835 9.35 66.00 -6.63
N ASN A 836 9.56 65.80 -5.32
CA ASN A 836 8.59 65.11 -4.46
C ASN A 836 7.41 66.03 -4.11
N LYS A 837 6.22 65.45 -3.95
CA LYS A 837 5.00 66.13 -3.50
C LYS A 837 4.62 65.62 -2.12
N ILE A 838 4.69 66.48 -1.10
CA ILE A 838 4.31 66.17 0.28
C ILE A 838 3.17 67.13 0.66
N PHE A 839 1.97 66.61 0.92
CA PHE A 839 0.77 67.44 1.10
C PHE A 839 -0.27 66.75 1.99
N GLU A 840 -1.20 67.51 2.59
CA GLU A 840 -2.37 66.99 3.32
C GLU A 840 -2.07 65.97 4.44
N ASN A 841 -0.85 65.99 5.01
CA ASN A 841 -0.56 65.18 6.19
C ASN A 841 -1.11 65.88 7.44
N HIS A 842 -1.48 65.12 8.47
CA HIS A 842 -2.19 65.65 9.63
C HIS A 842 -1.28 66.36 10.65
N ASP A 843 0.04 66.15 10.56
CA ASP A 843 1.06 66.80 11.40
C ASP A 843 0.72 66.80 12.90
N ALA A 844 0.19 65.66 13.40
CA ALA A 844 -0.40 65.60 14.74
C ALA A 844 0.59 65.97 15.86
N VAL A 845 1.90 65.74 15.66
CA VAL A 845 2.96 66.19 16.59
C VAL A 845 3.02 67.71 16.66
N ALA A 846 3.09 68.41 15.53
CA ALA A 846 3.16 69.87 15.49
C ALA A 846 1.90 70.49 16.12
N LYS A 847 0.73 69.90 15.85
CA LYS A 847 -0.53 70.31 16.48
C LYS A 847 -0.49 70.14 18.00
N ALA A 848 0.01 69.02 18.51
CA ALA A 848 0.15 68.78 19.95
C ALA A 848 1.16 69.73 20.62
N VAL A 849 2.29 70.02 19.95
CA VAL A 849 3.26 71.02 20.41
C VAL A 849 2.61 72.40 20.52
N SER A 850 1.88 72.83 19.47
CA SER A 850 1.22 74.15 19.45
C SER A 850 0.11 74.31 20.49
N THR A 851 -0.55 73.22 20.89
CA THR A 851 -1.66 73.21 21.86
C THR A 851 -1.22 72.87 23.29
N GLY A 852 0.09 72.69 23.53
CA GLY A 852 0.62 72.40 24.86
C GLY A 852 0.32 71.00 25.40
N GLN A 853 -0.06 70.04 24.55
CA GLN A 853 -0.42 68.69 24.96
C GLN A 853 0.81 67.80 25.23
N CYS A 854 0.72 66.86 26.17
CA CYS A 854 1.81 65.89 26.39
C CYS A 854 2.01 65.04 25.14
N LEU A 855 3.24 64.98 24.60
CA LEU A 855 3.53 64.16 23.43
C LEU A 855 3.40 62.66 23.71
N TYR A 856 3.51 62.23 24.98
CA TYR A 856 3.21 60.84 25.37
C TYR A 856 1.78 60.40 25.00
N LYS A 857 0.80 61.31 25.03
CA LYS A 857 -0.58 61.01 24.61
C LYS A 857 -0.72 60.76 23.11
N ILE A 858 0.19 61.33 22.32
CA ILE A 858 0.17 61.27 20.86
C ILE A 858 0.99 60.09 20.37
N SER A 859 2.14 59.84 21.01
CA SER A 859 3.00 58.70 20.77
C SER A 859 2.36 57.40 21.29
N SER A 860 1.78 57.43 22.49
CA SER A 860 1.52 56.22 23.29
C SER A 860 2.80 55.38 23.45
N TYR A 861 2.67 54.14 23.93
CA TYR A 861 3.75 53.16 23.98
C TYR A 861 3.91 52.37 22.66
N THR A 862 2.96 52.50 21.73
CA THR A 862 2.94 51.74 20.47
C THR A 862 3.33 52.56 19.25
N SER A 863 3.47 53.88 19.33
CA SER A 863 3.90 54.72 18.21
C SER A 863 4.97 55.69 18.67
N PHE A 864 6.08 55.78 17.93
CA PHE A 864 7.20 56.63 18.31
C PHE A 864 7.35 57.74 17.27
N PRO A 865 6.53 58.82 17.34
CA PRO A 865 6.66 59.94 16.43
C PRO A 865 7.98 60.67 16.67
N MET A 866 8.51 61.26 15.60
CA MET A 866 9.76 62.02 15.69
C MET A 866 9.53 63.43 16.26
N HIS A 867 10.31 63.79 17.28
CA HIS A 867 10.30 65.14 17.87
C HIS A 867 11.59 65.46 18.63
N ASP A 868 11.69 66.68 19.17
CA ASP A 868 12.87 67.16 19.90
C ASP A 868 13.01 66.47 21.28
N PHE A 869 14.19 65.88 21.50
CA PHE A 869 14.59 65.14 22.69
C PHE A 869 15.40 66.04 23.62
N TYR A 870 14.96 66.16 24.88
CA TYR A 870 15.62 66.98 25.89
C TYR A 870 15.95 66.18 27.13
N ARG A 871 17.12 66.45 27.69
CA ARG A 871 17.57 65.94 28.99
C ARG A 871 17.40 67.03 30.05
N CYS A 872 16.83 66.69 31.19
CA CYS A 872 16.82 67.50 32.41
C CYS A 872 17.92 67.04 33.38
N ARG A 873 18.98 67.85 33.52
CA ARG A 873 20.09 67.57 34.43
C ARG A 873 19.67 67.66 35.90
N THR A 874 18.77 68.58 36.22
CA THR A 874 18.17 68.73 37.57
C THR A 874 17.42 67.47 38.01
N CYS A 875 16.75 66.77 37.09
CA CYS A 875 16.01 65.53 37.38
C CYS A 875 16.82 64.26 37.09
N ASN A 876 18.12 64.38 36.80
CA ASN A 876 19.02 63.27 36.50
C ASN A 876 18.53 62.32 35.39
N THR A 877 17.86 62.87 34.37
CA THR A 877 17.49 62.11 33.17
C THR A 877 18.73 61.74 32.36
N THR A 878 18.75 60.58 31.70
CA THR A 878 19.91 60.08 30.94
C THR A 878 19.69 60.19 29.43
N ASP A 879 20.61 59.70 28.59
CA ASP A 879 20.37 59.53 27.15
C ASP A 879 19.28 58.50 26.82
N ARG A 880 18.88 57.67 27.80
CA ARG A 880 17.87 56.63 27.63
C ARG A 880 16.48 57.06 28.07
N ASN A 881 16.39 57.99 29.03
CA ASN A 881 15.13 58.45 29.59
C ASN A 881 15.06 59.97 29.44
N ALA A 882 14.22 60.51 28.58
CA ALA A 882 14.16 61.96 28.38
C ALA A 882 12.77 62.50 28.01
N ILE A 883 12.68 63.83 27.90
CA ILE A 883 11.42 64.57 28.03
C ILE A 883 11.09 65.40 26.79
N CYS A 884 9.79 65.60 26.56
CA CYS A 884 9.30 66.36 25.40
C CYS A 884 9.26 67.88 25.63
N VAL A 885 9.14 68.63 24.53
CA VAL A 885 9.10 70.10 24.50
C VAL A 885 7.98 70.74 25.36
N ASN A 886 6.88 70.04 25.59
CA ASN A 886 5.81 70.57 26.45
C ASN A 886 6.06 70.28 27.93
N CYS A 887 6.68 69.12 28.25
CA CYS A 887 7.11 68.81 29.61
C CYS A 887 8.21 69.77 30.10
N ILE A 888 9.15 70.19 29.24
CA ILE A 888 10.16 71.19 29.62
C ILE A 888 9.52 72.54 29.97
N LYS A 889 8.42 72.91 29.30
CA LYS A 889 7.72 74.19 29.54
C LYS A 889 6.84 74.18 30.78
N THR A 890 6.40 73.00 31.20
CA THR A 890 5.38 72.86 32.27
C THR A 890 5.94 72.15 33.49
N CYS A 891 6.33 70.87 33.34
CA CYS A 891 6.74 70.02 34.46
C CYS A 891 8.19 70.29 34.90
N HIS A 892 9.04 70.77 34.00
CA HIS A 892 10.45 71.09 34.26
C HIS A 892 10.76 72.57 34.04
N ALA A 893 9.76 73.44 34.23
CA ALA A 893 9.95 74.89 34.12
C ALA A 893 10.98 75.35 35.17
N GLY A 894 12.05 76.04 34.71
CA GLY A 894 13.13 76.51 35.58
C GLY A 894 14.21 75.49 35.92
N HIS A 895 14.15 74.26 35.37
CA HIS A 895 15.23 73.27 35.51
C HIS A 895 16.34 73.49 34.47
N ASP A 896 17.52 72.89 34.72
CA ASP A 896 18.63 72.85 33.74
C ASP A 896 18.33 71.79 32.66
N ILE A 897 18.05 72.26 31.45
CA ILE A 897 17.62 71.46 30.30
C ILE A 897 18.65 71.55 29.17
N GLU A 898 18.97 70.39 28.59
CA GLU A 898 19.88 70.22 27.47
C GLU A 898 19.14 69.56 26.30
N PHE A 899 19.20 70.17 25.11
CA PHE A 899 18.74 69.52 23.88
C PHE A 899 19.72 68.42 23.50
N ILE A 900 19.21 67.22 23.23
CA ILE A 900 20.02 66.06 22.86
C ILE A 900 20.02 65.88 21.34
N ARG A 901 18.83 65.66 20.76
CA ARG A 901 18.64 65.51 19.31
C ARG A 901 17.16 65.52 18.94
N HIS A 902 16.86 65.73 17.68
CA HIS A 902 15.56 65.40 17.07
C HIS A 902 15.60 63.96 16.59
N ASP A 903 14.76 63.09 17.15
CA ASP A 903 14.77 61.65 16.84
C ASP A 903 13.46 60.98 17.26
N ARG A 904 13.34 59.69 16.96
CA ARG A 904 12.26 58.82 17.41
C ARG A 904 12.43 58.48 18.89
N PHE A 905 11.54 58.98 19.75
CA PHE A 905 11.52 58.65 21.18
C PHE A 905 10.13 58.84 21.81
N PHE A 906 9.90 58.30 23.01
CA PHE A 906 8.69 58.54 23.80
C PHE A 906 9.02 59.38 25.05
N CYS A 907 8.10 60.23 25.49
CA CYS A 907 8.34 61.10 26.64
C CYS A 907 8.22 60.36 27.99
N ASP A 908 9.35 60.14 28.66
CA ASP A 908 9.43 59.46 29.97
C ASP A 908 8.67 60.13 31.09
N CYS A 909 8.60 61.47 31.06
CA CYS A 909 7.80 62.22 32.03
C CYS A 909 6.34 61.77 31.99
N GLY A 910 5.77 61.58 30.79
CA GLY A 910 4.40 61.06 30.62
C GLY A 910 4.28 59.54 30.83
N ALA A 911 5.37 58.79 30.72
CA ALA A 911 5.36 57.36 31.04
C ALA A 911 5.39 57.09 32.57
N GLY A 912 5.57 58.12 33.40
CA GLY A 912 5.66 57.98 34.85
C GLY A 912 6.98 57.38 35.34
N THR A 913 8.02 57.34 34.50
CA THR A 913 9.35 56.79 34.84
C THR A 913 10.23 57.77 35.61
N LEU A 914 9.79 59.03 35.76
CA LEU A 914 10.47 60.08 36.53
C LEU A 914 9.83 60.25 37.92
N SER A 915 10.60 60.75 38.88
CA SER A 915 10.17 60.95 40.27
C SER A 915 8.97 61.90 40.45
N ASN A 916 8.76 62.81 39.50
CA ASN A 916 7.63 63.74 39.47
C ASN A 916 6.62 63.33 38.39
N GLN A 917 5.33 63.32 38.74
CA GLN A 917 4.25 63.02 37.79
C GLN A 917 4.05 64.12 36.74
N CYS A 918 3.72 63.72 35.52
CA CYS A 918 3.47 64.65 34.42
C CYS A 918 2.17 65.43 34.61
N GLN A 919 2.27 66.76 34.72
CA GLN A 919 1.12 67.66 34.82
C GLN A 919 0.32 67.78 33.51
N LEU A 920 0.87 67.32 32.38
CA LEU A 920 0.23 67.38 31.06
C LEU A 920 -0.52 66.09 30.68
N GLN A 921 -0.38 65.02 31.47
CA GLN A 921 -0.94 63.70 31.16
C GLN A 921 -2.43 63.56 31.54
N GLY A 922 -2.99 64.39 32.44
CA GLY A 922 -4.39 64.21 32.88
C GLY A 922 -4.65 62.83 33.51
N GLU A 923 -5.90 62.36 33.57
CA GLU A 923 -6.25 61.03 34.12
C GLU A 923 -5.54 59.87 33.38
N PRO A 924 -5.13 58.80 34.09
CA PRO A 924 -4.28 57.75 33.54
C PRO A 924 -5.03 56.90 32.51
N THR A 925 -4.53 56.87 31.27
CA THR A 925 -4.86 55.82 30.31
C THR A 925 -4.16 54.54 30.77
N GLN A 926 -4.91 53.63 31.40
CA GLN A 926 -4.47 52.27 31.66
C GLN A 926 -4.20 51.58 30.32
N ASP A 927 -2.93 51.32 30.01
CA ASP A 927 -2.55 50.22 29.14
C ASP A 927 -1.21 49.68 29.66
N THR A 928 -1.33 48.83 30.67
CA THR A 928 -0.28 47.92 31.11
C THR A 928 -0.37 46.65 30.28
N ASP A 929 0.26 46.59 29.11
CA ASP A 929 0.70 45.33 28.51
C ASP A 929 1.61 45.56 27.30
N THR A 930 2.92 45.51 27.56
CA THR A 930 3.93 44.66 26.88
C THR A 930 5.32 45.24 27.13
N LEU A 931 6.07 44.60 28.03
CA LEU A 931 7.52 44.75 28.10
C LEU A 931 8.12 44.41 26.73
N TYR A 932 8.88 45.32 26.14
CA TYR A 932 9.96 44.92 25.24
C TYR A 932 11.30 45.33 25.86
N ASP A 933 11.96 44.29 26.34
CA ASP A 933 13.37 44.22 26.56
C ASP A 933 14.11 44.57 25.26
N SER A 934 15.27 45.19 25.41
CA SER A 934 16.19 45.43 24.31
C SER A 934 16.76 44.09 23.87
N ALA A 935 15.99 43.31 23.11
CA ALA A 935 16.51 42.10 22.49
C ALA A 935 17.58 42.52 21.49
N ALA A 936 18.84 42.32 21.90
CA ALA A 936 19.94 42.14 20.98
C ALA A 936 19.51 41.17 19.86
N PRO A 937 20.02 41.32 18.63
CA PRO A 937 19.70 40.38 17.57
C PRO A 937 20.03 38.98 18.07
N MET A 938 19.01 38.16 18.36
CA MET A 938 19.23 36.75 18.62
C MET A 938 19.94 36.23 17.38
N GLU A 939 21.16 35.74 17.57
CA GLU A 939 21.87 34.97 16.57
C GLU A 939 20.90 33.93 16.03
N SER A 940 20.64 33.99 14.73
CA SER A 940 19.89 32.95 14.05
C SER A 940 20.72 31.67 14.16
N HIS A 941 20.43 30.84 15.15
CA HIS A 941 20.88 29.46 15.21
C HIS A 941 20.20 28.69 14.07
N THR A 942 20.73 28.86 12.85
CA THR A 942 20.46 28.01 11.68
C THR A 942 21.71 27.20 11.32
N LEU A 943 22.62 27.01 12.28
CA LEU A 943 23.80 26.17 12.13
C LEU A 943 23.82 25.21 13.31
N MET A 944 23.35 23.99 13.04
CA MET A 944 23.88 22.71 13.54
C MET A 944 22.83 21.62 13.32
N VAL A 945 22.68 21.19 12.05
CA VAL A 945 22.44 19.78 11.74
C VAL A 945 23.25 19.52 10.47
N ASN A 946 24.48 19.05 10.66
CA ASN A 946 25.18 18.28 9.63
C ASN A 946 24.65 16.86 9.64
#